data_AF-K1Q075-F1
#
_entry.id   AF-K1Q075-F1
#
_cell.length_a   1.000
_cell.length_b   1.000
_cell.length_c   1.000
_cell.angle_alpha   90.00
_cell.angle_beta   90.00
_cell.angle_gamma   90.00
#
_symmetry.space_group_name_H-M   'P 1'
#
loop_
_entity.id
_entity.type
_entity.pdbx_description
1 polymer ?
#
loop_
_entity_poly.entity_id
_entity_poly.type
_entity_poly.pdbx_seq_one_letter_code
_entity_poly.pdbx_strand_id
1 'polypeptide(L)'
;MRQVNRWLLTIKGSSVRGEIACKPEKANDTGKYKVKVTFDTNTEVDSSEQFEYLPDPVIKSTEPAELKSISSGGTNFNVIGEGFTAIDSLTVGVEDSEESDSTCRILTQTKLECKYPRNKESERRRKKRATRSNIVIYLDGFSYPFTSGVLYVDDPLFAAFNEFAEMQLNITDIKRDLVSTGIPYHSYQSYTQYILFPKEVEAATIASLLEHSGFSSKNAEKAMDQFDKLMSNKYFVKSLIGTLEKQRKITLSDKAQFAANFSVIMMGKMRDFFEIVNCLLSTLVDSANKKQHKTLFNRFESISLRLLSHWLSVSLYPYLKEGGGSSLFMLYKSTQTVVEKRPVDEVTGEAKNTLSEDNFLREKIDCLTMKLEIDLNGNGNLYTCEVLDCDTINQVKSKCLYQIYKNKPASEMPSTDEVDLEWMAGKSGRLTLSNIDQTSERGDGMVRRNTLKHYHVLDNSRMALLYKFSPDVEHDDEDDTYVNQRSPSDVDITIPPNVQLIQSVSSTGSLENLRQWHLVKNIEEEDSHEKPSKLKDIGKTSHITNLMHTKLVLQDNIKEVFDSVLNHETVPLVVHYLFGVLENLANKNSVEPDTLLCWKSESYAMRVWATLLVRPEFLFDIQKARHVEPCLNVIKQVFIDCFHSTKISKDSSLQKLLFAQEVPHYQKKTEQFYKALGNKAAITDADFWSEMSRLSLLQQEHLKFSKSAALVKLYRFVNQYVEEIIEDLDAGDETSDLLFGSKLDDIVRLMETDS
;
A
#
# COMPACT_ATOMS: atom_id res chain seq x y z
N MET A 1 -51.42 43.39 6.05
CA MET A 1 -52.52 43.37 7.04
C MET A 1 -52.82 41.92 7.37
N ARG A 2 -53.01 41.66 8.67
CA ARG A 2 -52.88 40.37 9.34
C ARG A 2 -54.06 39.44 9.05
N GLN A 3 -53.78 38.17 8.83
CA GLN A 3 -54.78 37.11 8.69
C GLN A 3 -54.17 35.77 9.18
N VAL A 4 -54.45 35.30 10.40
CA VAL A 4 -54.29 33.89 10.88
C VAL A 4 -55.26 33.65 12.06
N ASN A 5 -55.88 32.50 12.39
CA ASN A 5 -56.39 31.28 11.72
C ASN A 5 -57.49 30.66 12.63
N ARG A 6 -58.10 29.56 12.14
CA ARG A 6 -59.41 28.97 12.49
C ARG A 6 -59.54 28.37 13.90
N TRP A 7 -60.76 28.42 14.43
CA TRP A 7 -61.27 27.48 15.45
C TRP A 7 -62.37 26.58 14.87
N LEU A 8 -62.45 25.35 15.37
CA LEU A 8 -63.49 24.35 15.05
C LEU A 8 -64.49 24.30 16.20
N LEU A 9 -65.73 24.70 15.96
CA LEU A 9 -66.83 24.62 16.92
C LEU A 9 -67.82 23.55 16.44
N THR A 10 -67.91 22.43 17.16
CA THR A 10 -68.81 21.32 16.80
C THR A 10 -70.12 21.44 17.56
N ILE A 11 -71.20 21.86 16.89
CA ILE A 11 -72.54 21.91 17.48
C ILE A 11 -73.24 20.58 17.17
N LYS A 12 -73.57 19.78 18.19
CA LYS A 12 -74.39 18.57 18.02
C LYS A 12 -75.88 18.92 18.15
N GLY A 13 -76.52 19.19 17.00
CA GLY A 13 -77.97 19.26 16.86
C GLY A 13 -78.50 18.09 16.05
N SER A 14 -79.59 17.48 16.49
CA SER A 14 -80.27 16.35 15.83
C SER A 14 -80.91 16.80 14.52
N SER A 15 -80.12 16.87 13.42
CA SER A 15 -80.52 16.56 12.02
C SER A 15 -79.61 17.20 10.95
N VAL A 16 -78.56 17.99 11.26
CA VAL A 16 -77.63 18.52 10.24
C VAL A 16 -76.19 18.52 10.78
N ARG A 17 -75.26 17.88 10.07
CA ARG A 17 -73.81 17.98 10.33
C ARG A 17 -73.18 18.97 9.35
N GLY A 18 -72.66 20.07 9.86
CA GLY A 18 -71.83 21.02 9.14
C GLY A 18 -70.80 21.65 10.09
N GLU A 19 -69.62 21.97 9.57
CA GLU A 19 -68.56 22.66 10.30
C GLU A 19 -68.48 24.12 9.86
N ILE A 20 -68.35 25.04 10.83
CA ILE A 20 -68.18 26.47 10.57
C ILE A 20 -66.83 26.87 11.14
N ALA A 21 -65.96 27.38 10.26
CA ALA A 21 -64.64 27.86 10.60
C ALA A 21 -64.58 29.38 10.46
N CYS A 22 -64.51 30.09 11.59
CA CYS A 22 -64.43 31.55 11.63
C CYS A 22 -62.99 32.00 11.89
N LYS A 23 -62.62 33.17 11.34
CA LYS A 23 -61.30 33.80 11.54
C LYS A 23 -61.49 35.10 12.32
N PRO A 24 -60.91 35.24 13.52
CA PRO A 24 -61.07 36.44 14.33
C PRO A 24 -60.41 37.66 13.66
N GLU A 25 -60.99 38.84 13.87
CA GLU A 25 -60.44 40.11 13.41
C GLU A 25 -59.30 40.60 14.32
N LYS A 26 -58.59 41.65 13.92
CA LYS A 26 -57.52 42.22 14.74
C LYS A 26 -58.09 42.88 16.00
N ALA A 27 -57.64 42.47 17.18
CA ALA A 27 -57.88 43.21 18.42
C ALA A 27 -56.81 44.29 18.66
N ASN A 28 -57.19 45.36 19.36
CA ASN A 28 -56.27 46.42 19.77
C ASN A 28 -55.61 46.15 21.12
N ASP A 29 -56.20 45.28 21.94
CA ASP A 29 -55.73 44.92 23.28
C ASP A 29 -55.67 43.39 23.46
N THR A 30 -54.86 42.93 24.40
CA THR A 30 -54.76 41.51 24.79
C THR A 30 -55.76 41.18 25.91
N GLY A 31 -56.21 39.92 25.99
CA GLY A 31 -57.15 39.47 27.01
C GLY A 31 -58.24 38.55 26.48
N LYS A 32 -59.18 38.16 27.36
CA LYS A 32 -60.26 37.21 27.04
C LYS A 32 -61.52 37.91 26.56
N TYR A 33 -62.03 37.46 25.42
CA TYR A 33 -63.21 37.96 24.75
C TYR A 33 -64.23 36.83 24.60
N LYS A 34 -65.52 37.14 24.77
CA LYS A 34 -66.58 36.17 24.46
C LYS A 34 -66.79 36.12 22.95
N VAL A 35 -66.88 34.91 22.41
CA VAL A 35 -67.14 34.70 20.98
C VAL A 35 -68.64 34.62 20.76
N LYS A 36 -69.13 35.40 19.81
CA LYS A 36 -70.52 35.43 19.40
C LYS A 36 -70.61 35.10 17.92
N VAL A 37 -71.49 34.17 17.57
CA VAL A 37 -71.69 33.75 16.18
C VAL A 37 -73.10 34.13 15.76
N THR A 38 -73.21 34.93 14.70
CA THR A 38 -74.49 35.41 14.17
C THR A 38 -74.85 34.68 12.87
N PHE A 39 -76.04 34.08 12.84
CA PHE A 39 -76.63 33.39 11.69
C PHE A 39 -77.77 34.21 11.12
N ASP A 40 -77.62 34.63 9.86
CA ASP A 40 -78.52 35.57 9.17
C ASP A 40 -78.78 36.85 9.99
N THR A 41 -79.61 37.77 9.50
CA THR A 41 -79.66 39.15 10.02
C THR A 41 -80.12 39.32 11.47
N ASN A 42 -80.51 38.26 12.21
CA ASN A 42 -81.01 38.40 13.59
C ASN A 42 -80.89 37.15 14.52
N THR A 43 -80.14 36.10 14.19
CA THR A 43 -79.97 34.95 15.12
C THR A 43 -78.58 34.95 15.73
N GLU A 44 -78.47 35.31 17.00
CA GLU A 44 -77.19 35.37 17.71
C GLU A 44 -77.05 34.20 18.67
N VAL A 45 -75.96 33.44 18.55
CA VAL A 45 -75.60 32.38 19.50
C VAL A 45 -74.35 32.82 20.26
N ASP A 46 -74.53 33.11 21.55
CA ASP A 46 -73.40 33.32 22.46
C ASP A 46 -72.73 31.97 22.73
N SER A 47 -71.42 31.90 22.46
CA SER A 47 -70.62 30.75 22.86
C SER A 47 -70.31 30.83 24.36
N SER A 48 -70.33 29.70 25.07
CA SER A 48 -69.78 29.59 26.42
C SER A 48 -68.25 29.71 26.44
N GLU A 49 -67.61 29.58 25.27
CA GLU A 49 -66.16 29.62 25.11
C GLU A 49 -65.63 31.07 25.06
N GLN A 50 -64.50 31.30 25.73
CA GLN A 50 -63.77 32.58 25.69
C GLN A 50 -62.54 32.44 24.79
N PHE A 51 -62.36 33.40 23.88
CA PHE A 51 -61.18 33.52 23.03
C PHE A 51 -60.18 34.51 23.65
N GLU A 52 -58.90 34.16 23.72
CA GLU A 52 -57.87 35.01 24.33
C GLU A 52 -56.92 35.57 23.26
N TYR A 53 -56.84 36.90 23.16
CA TYR A 53 -55.78 37.55 22.36
C TYR A 53 -54.50 37.61 23.17
N LEU A 54 -53.45 36.97 22.65
CA LEU A 54 -52.12 36.98 23.23
C LEU A 54 -51.24 38.09 22.61
N PRO A 55 -50.19 38.55 23.31
CA PRO A 55 -49.20 39.45 22.73
C PRO A 55 -48.54 38.86 21.47
N ASP A 56 -48.16 39.74 20.53
CA ASP A 56 -47.42 39.31 19.34
C ASP A 56 -46.08 38.65 19.70
N PRO A 57 -45.65 37.61 18.96
CA PRO A 57 -44.37 36.97 19.21
C PRO A 57 -43.19 37.91 18.94
N VAL A 58 -42.16 37.84 19.78
CA VAL A 58 -40.95 38.65 19.66
C VAL A 58 -39.72 37.75 19.58
N ILE A 59 -38.92 37.91 18.52
CA ILE A 59 -37.62 37.25 18.38
C ILE A 59 -36.55 38.12 19.06
N LYS A 60 -35.77 37.52 19.97
CA LYS A 60 -34.67 38.18 20.69
C LYS A 60 -33.30 37.84 20.12
N SER A 61 -33.04 36.57 19.85
CA SER A 61 -31.72 36.10 19.39
C SER A 61 -31.80 34.72 18.71
N THR A 62 -30.66 34.25 18.21
CA THR A 62 -30.49 32.90 17.64
C THR A 62 -29.34 32.17 18.32
N GLU A 63 -29.42 30.84 18.35
CA GLU A 63 -28.35 29.97 18.81
C GLU A 63 -27.99 28.97 17.69
N PRO A 64 -26.72 28.91 17.25
CA PRO A 64 -25.60 29.79 17.64
C PRO A 64 -25.74 31.23 17.09
N ALA A 65 -25.05 32.20 17.70
CA ALA A 65 -25.07 33.61 17.28
C ALA A 65 -24.42 33.84 15.90
N GLU A 66 -23.44 33.01 15.55
CA GLU A 66 -22.88 32.96 14.21
C GLU A 66 -23.68 31.98 13.34
N LEU A 67 -24.38 32.52 12.35
CA LEU A 67 -25.24 31.73 11.48
C LEU A 67 -24.43 31.12 10.33
N LYS A 68 -24.33 29.78 10.30
CA LYS A 68 -23.62 29.02 9.28
C LYS A 68 -24.44 27.79 8.83
N SER A 69 -24.50 27.57 7.53
CA SER A 69 -25.21 26.42 6.93
C SER A 69 -24.51 25.92 5.66
N ILE A 70 -24.95 24.77 5.15
CA ILE A 70 -24.55 24.22 3.85
C ILE A 70 -25.45 24.77 2.74
N SER A 71 -24.97 24.83 1.50
CA SER A 71 -25.70 25.39 0.34
C SER A 71 -27.11 24.83 0.12
N SER A 72 -27.30 23.53 0.34
CA SER A 72 -28.60 22.84 0.28
C SER A 72 -29.53 23.17 1.45
N GLY A 73 -29.05 23.86 2.49
CA GLY A 73 -29.79 24.17 3.70
C GLY A 73 -30.02 22.95 4.60
N GLY A 74 -31.09 22.99 5.40
CA GLY A 74 -31.57 21.84 6.19
C GLY A 74 -30.89 21.61 7.54
N THR A 75 -29.79 22.30 7.85
CA THR A 75 -29.21 22.29 9.20
C THR A 75 -30.09 23.03 10.20
N ASN A 76 -30.12 22.58 11.45
CA ASN A 76 -30.96 23.18 12.49
C ASN A 76 -30.28 24.41 13.14
N PHE A 77 -31.08 25.40 13.51
CA PHE A 77 -30.70 26.48 14.42
C PHE A 77 -31.89 26.82 15.32
N ASN A 78 -31.61 27.40 16.49
CA ASN A 78 -32.66 27.79 17.41
C ASN A 78 -32.91 29.29 17.34
N VAL A 79 -34.17 29.67 17.50
CA VAL A 79 -34.63 31.06 17.64
C VAL A 79 -35.15 31.22 19.06
N ILE A 80 -34.61 32.21 19.77
CA ILE A 80 -34.96 32.53 21.14
C ILE A 80 -35.81 33.80 21.14
N GLY A 81 -36.92 33.77 21.85
CA GLY A 81 -37.90 34.85 21.87
C GLY A 81 -38.97 34.65 22.93
N GLU A 82 -40.13 35.25 22.73
CA GLU A 82 -41.30 35.18 23.61
C GLU A 82 -42.59 35.09 22.76
N GLY A 83 -43.61 34.42 23.28
CA GLY A 83 -44.95 34.38 22.67
C GLY A 83 -45.12 33.35 21.54
N PHE A 84 -44.25 32.34 21.45
CA PHE A 84 -44.26 31.40 20.31
C PHE A 84 -45.38 30.36 20.31
N THR A 85 -46.05 30.13 21.43
CA THR A 85 -47.18 29.18 21.54
C THR A 85 -48.43 29.61 20.79
N ALA A 86 -48.51 30.87 20.38
CA ALA A 86 -49.65 31.46 19.67
C ALA A 86 -49.52 31.39 18.13
N ILE A 87 -48.47 30.73 17.61
CA ILE A 87 -48.10 30.75 16.18
C ILE A 87 -48.66 29.51 15.47
N ASP A 88 -49.36 29.71 14.35
CA ASP A 88 -49.94 28.60 13.55
C ASP A 88 -49.11 28.23 12.31
N SER A 89 -48.44 29.20 11.69
CA SER A 89 -47.68 29.08 10.45
C SER A 89 -46.28 29.67 10.61
N LEU A 90 -45.27 28.88 10.32
CA LEU A 90 -43.88 29.21 10.59
C LEU A 90 -42.95 28.68 9.49
N THR A 91 -42.34 29.60 8.75
CA THR A 91 -41.43 29.28 7.64
C THR A 91 -40.20 30.19 7.63
N VAL A 92 -39.10 29.71 7.07
CA VAL A 92 -37.87 30.50 6.86
C VAL A 92 -37.58 30.60 5.37
N GLY A 93 -37.22 31.80 4.92
CA GLY A 93 -36.81 32.09 3.55
C GLY A 93 -35.51 32.89 3.47
N VAL A 94 -34.97 33.02 2.27
CA VAL A 94 -33.85 33.92 1.95
C VAL A 94 -34.44 35.25 1.47
N GLU A 95 -33.89 36.39 1.92
CA GLU A 95 -34.46 37.74 1.71
C GLU A 95 -34.75 38.07 0.22
N ASP A 96 -33.96 37.53 -0.72
CA ASP A 96 -34.09 37.74 -2.17
C ASP A 96 -34.71 36.55 -2.93
N SER A 97 -35.38 35.61 -2.23
CA SER A 97 -35.99 34.42 -2.83
C SER A 97 -37.51 34.44 -2.67
N GLU A 98 -38.25 34.17 -3.76
CA GLU A 98 -39.71 34.08 -3.74
C GLU A 98 -40.24 32.80 -3.06
N GLU A 99 -39.35 31.84 -2.76
CA GLU A 99 -39.69 30.56 -2.14
C GLU A 99 -39.23 30.48 -0.68
N SER A 100 -40.17 30.16 0.22
CA SER A 100 -39.95 29.84 1.63
C SER A 100 -39.99 28.32 1.84
N ASP A 101 -38.83 27.65 1.70
CA ASP A 101 -38.77 26.18 1.64
C ASP A 101 -38.45 25.49 2.97
N SER A 102 -38.24 26.23 4.06
CA SER A 102 -37.78 25.65 5.33
C SER A 102 -38.76 25.75 6.46
N THR A 103 -38.99 24.60 7.09
CA THR A 103 -39.89 24.40 8.22
C THR A 103 -39.19 24.75 9.54
N CYS A 104 -39.92 25.38 10.47
CA CYS A 104 -39.54 25.34 11.88
C CYS A 104 -40.63 24.69 12.73
N ARG A 105 -40.27 24.33 13.96
CA ARG A 105 -41.18 23.82 14.97
C ARG A 105 -41.06 24.60 16.28
N ILE A 106 -42.18 24.76 16.97
CA ILE A 106 -42.23 25.36 18.30
C ILE A 106 -41.75 24.31 19.31
N LEU A 107 -40.74 24.65 20.11
CA LEU A 107 -40.27 23.78 21.20
C LEU A 107 -40.87 24.22 22.54
N THR A 108 -40.90 25.52 22.80
CA THR A 108 -41.48 26.13 24.01
C THR A 108 -42.06 27.50 23.69
N GLN A 109 -42.72 28.13 24.67
CA GLN A 109 -43.18 29.53 24.57
C GLN A 109 -42.06 30.56 24.28
N THR A 110 -40.79 30.17 24.45
CA THR A 110 -39.61 31.03 24.23
C THR A 110 -38.59 30.49 23.23
N LYS A 111 -38.83 29.30 22.63
CA LYS A 111 -37.86 28.66 21.74
C LYS A 111 -38.52 28.01 20.51
N LEU A 112 -37.99 28.33 19.33
CA LEU A 112 -38.26 27.63 18.06
C LEU A 112 -37.00 26.89 17.60
N GLU A 113 -37.17 25.74 16.95
CA GLU A 113 -36.11 25.09 16.17
C GLU A 113 -36.44 25.21 14.68
N CYS A 114 -35.58 25.91 13.95
CA CYS A 114 -35.72 26.19 12.53
C CYS A 114 -34.66 25.46 11.71
N LYS A 115 -34.99 25.18 10.45
CA LYS A 115 -34.01 24.73 9.45
C LYS A 115 -33.58 25.90 8.58
N TYR A 116 -32.30 25.95 8.22
CA TYR A 116 -31.82 26.94 7.26
C TYR A 116 -32.39 26.68 5.85
N PRO A 117 -32.83 27.72 5.13
CA PRO A 117 -33.33 27.61 3.77
C PRO A 117 -32.21 27.28 2.77
N ARG A 118 -32.60 26.71 1.64
CA ARG A 118 -31.69 26.43 0.52
C ARG A 118 -31.29 27.73 -0.18
N ASN A 119 -30.01 27.86 -0.55
CA ASN A 119 -29.50 29.06 -1.22
C ASN A 119 -29.10 28.78 -2.68
N LYS A 120 -30.00 29.04 -3.63
CA LYS A 120 -29.81 28.81 -5.07
C LYS A 120 -28.73 29.70 -5.72
N GLU A 121 -28.40 30.86 -5.14
CA GLU A 121 -27.35 31.73 -5.68
C GLU A 121 -25.95 31.14 -5.45
N SER A 122 -25.77 30.42 -4.33
CA SER A 122 -24.54 29.70 -4.02
C SER A 122 -24.26 28.57 -5.03
N GLU A 123 -25.29 27.85 -5.48
CA GLU A 123 -25.17 26.75 -6.45
C GLU A 123 -24.74 27.23 -7.85
N ARG A 124 -25.21 28.40 -8.29
CA ARG A 124 -24.86 28.98 -9.61
C ARG A 124 -23.42 29.48 -9.67
N ARG A 125 -22.80 29.78 -8.53
CA ARG A 125 -21.44 30.33 -8.43
C ARG A 125 -20.47 29.34 -7.76
N ARG A 126 -20.33 28.13 -8.33
CA ARG A 126 -19.33 27.09 -7.94
C ARG A 126 -17.84 27.51 -7.89
N LYS A 127 -17.50 28.79 -8.03
CA LYS A 127 -16.13 29.34 -7.99
C LYS A 127 -15.77 30.11 -6.73
N LYS A 128 -16.68 30.35 -5.77
CA LYS A 128 -16.37 31.02 -4.49
C LYS A 128 -16.69 30.10 -3.30
N ARG A 129 -15.69 29.89 -2.43
CA ARG A 129 -15.70 28.96 -1.26
C ARG A 129 -16.75 29.25 -0.18
N ALA A 130 -17.43 30.40 -0.21
CA ALA A 130 -18.53 30.71 0.70
C ALA A 130 -19.33 31.93 0.19
N THR A 131 -20.63 31.95 0.44
CA THR A 131 -21.54 33.07 0.11
C THR A 131 -22.33 33.48 1.35
N ARG A 132 -22.48 34.80 1.59
CA ARG A 132 -23.34 35.32 2.67
C ARG A 132 -24.69 35.74 2.11
N SER A 133 -25.77 35.30 2.75
CA SER A 133 -27.14 35.71 2.41
C SER A 133 -27.97 35.93 3.66
N ASN A 134 -28.83 36.93 3.65
CA ASN A 134 -29.74 37.22 4.75
C ASN A 134 -30.94 36.26 4.73
N ILE A 135 -31.40 35.86 5.91
CA ILE A 135 -32.59 35.03 6.08
C ILE A 135 -33.71 35.83 6.74
N VAL A 136 -34.94 35.45 6.43
CA VAL A 136 -36.16 36.05 6.98
C VAL A 136 -37.00 34.94 7.58
N ILE A 137 -37.46 35.13 8.81
CA ILE A 137 -38.41 34.23 9.46
C ILE A 137 -39.80 34.80 9.30
N TYR A 138 -40.72 33.98 8.80
CA TYR A 138 -42.13 34.30 8.64
C TYR A 138 -42.93 33.62 9.75
N LEU A 139 -43.54 34.43 10.62
CA LEU A 139 -44.45 33.99 11.67
C LEU A 139 -45.84 34.51 11.30
N ASP A 140 -46.78 33.64 10.93
CA ASP A 140 -48.19 34.03 10.68
C ASP A 140 -48.38 35.24 9.75
N GLY A 141 -47.52 35.34 8.73
CA GLY A 141 -47.50 36.45 7.76
C GLY A 141 -46.71 37.69 8.18
N PHE A 142 -45.99 37.67 9.32
CA PHE A 142 -45.00 38.67 9.70
C PHE A 142 -43.59 38.25 9.32
N SER A 143 -42.83 39.14 8.70
CA SER A 143 -41.43 38.93 8.36
C SER A 143 -40.50 39.53 9.42
N TYR A 144 -39.58 38.72 9.92
CA TYR A 144 -38.48 39.13 10.80
C TYR A 144 -37.15 38.92 10.07
N PRO A 145 -36.58 39.97 9.45
CA PRO A 145 -35.31 39.88 8.73
C PRO A 145 -34.12 39.88 9.69
N PHE A 146 -33.12 39.04 9.41
CA PHE A 146 -31.84 39.04 10.12
C PHE A 146 -30.80 39.82 9.33
N THR A 147 -30.23 40.85 9.95
CA THR A 147 -29.17 41.69 9.34
C THR A 147 -27.79 41.03 9.34
N SER A 148 -27.59 40.01 10.17
CA SER A 148 -26.38 39.19 10.20
C SER A 148 -26.47 38.08 9.16
N GLY A 149 -25.96 38.33 7.94
CA GLY A 149 -26.01 37.37 6.85
C GLY A 149 -25.40 36.01 7.19
N VAL A 150 -26.14 34.94 6.86
CA VAL A 150 -25.77 33.53 7.08
C VAL A 150 -24.65 33.14 6.13
N LEU A 151 -23.60 32.50 6.65
CA LEU A 151 -22.52 31.94 5.84
C LEU A 151 -22.93 30.58 5.27
N TYR A 152 -23.19 30.51 3.97
CA TYR A 152 -23.38 29.26 3.24
C TYR A 152 -22.03 28.74 2.75
N VAL A 153 -21.71 27.51 3.15
CA VAL A 153 -20.56 26.74 2.66
C VAL A 153 -21.02 25.64 1.71
N ASP A 154 -20.13 25.18 0.83
CA ASP A 154 -20.44 24.10 -0.10
C ASP A 154 -20.97 22.85 0.63
N ASP A 155 -21.93 22.16 -0.01
CA ASP A 155 -22.46 20.91 0.52
C ASP A 155 -21.35 19.86 0.68
N PRO A 156 -21.35 19.07 1.77
CA PRO A 156 -20.41 17.99 1.93
C PRO A 156 -20.59 16.97 0.80
N LEU A 157 -19.57 16.81 -0.02
CA LEU A 157 -19.52 15.76 -1.04
C LEU A 157 -19.23 14.43 -0.34
N PHE A 158 -20.23 13.55 -0.25
CA PHE A 158 -19.98 12.14 0.02
C PHE A 158 -19.26 11.54 -1.20
N ALA A 159 -17.95 11.25 -1.05
CA ALA A 159 -17.29 10.33 -1.98
C ALA A 159 -17.99 8.98 -1.85
N ALA A 160 -18.50 8.44 -2.95
CA ALA A 160 -19.33 7.25 -2.95
C ALA A 160 -18.58 6.04 -2.35
N PHE A 161 -19.19 5.36 -1.38
CA PHE A 161 -18.76 4.05 -0.87
C PHE A 161 -18.60 2.98 -1.96
N ASN A 162 -19.05 3.26 -3.20
CA ASN A 162 -18.92 2.37 -4.34
C ASN A 162 -17.45 2.10 -4.72
N GLU A 163 -16.57 3.10 -4.66
CA GLU A 163 -15.15 2.91 -5.03
C GLU A 163 -14.43 2.00 -4.01
N PHE A 164 -14.71 2.19 -2.72
CA PHE A 164 -14.22 1.32 -1.65
C PHE A 164 -14.71 -0.12 -1.83
N ALA A 165 -16.02 -0.29 -2.06
CA ALA A 165 -16.63 -1.59 -2.25
C ALA A 165 -16.08 -2.30 -3.50
N GLU A 166 -15.86 -1.57 -4.59
CA GLU A 166 -15.28 -2.12 -5.82
C GLU A 166 -13.85 -2.62 -5.59
N MET A 167 -13.00 -1.85 -4.89
CA MET A 167 -11.65 -2.32 -4.57
C MET A 167 -11.66 -3.55 -3.67
N GLN A 168 -12.56 -3.61 -2.67
CA GLN A 168 -12.72 -4.79 -1.81
C GLN A 168 -13.23 -6.02 -2.59
N LEU A 169 -14.14 -5.82 -3.55
CA LEU A 169 -14.59 -6.88 -4.44
C LEU A 169 -13.44 -7.41 -5.29
N ASN A 170 -12.62 -6.53 -5.88
CA ASN A 170 -11.44 -6.95 -6.65
C ASN A 170 -10.47 -7.79 -5.80
N ILE A 171 -10.22 -7.40 -4.54
CA ILE A 171 -9.38 -8.19 -3.62
C ILE A 171 -10.01 -9.56 -3.33
N THR A 172 -11.33 -9.62 -3.16
CA THR A 172 -12.06 -10.86 -2.95
C THR A 172 -11.99 -11.78 -4.18
N ASP A 173 -12.04 -11.21 -5.37
CA ASP A 173 -11.89 -11.94 -6.63
C ASP A 173 -10.48 -12.52 -6.78
N ILE A 174 -9.43 -11.78 -6.37
CA ILE A 174 -8.06 -12.31 -6.29
C ILE A 174 -8.00 -13.54 -5.38
N LYS A 175 -8.61 -13.46 -4.19
CA LYS A 175 -8.67 -14.62 -3.26
C LYS A 175 -9.34 -15.82 -3.91
N ARG A 176 -10.42 -15.60 -4.67
CA ARG A 176 -11.15 -16.67 -5.37
C ARG A 176 -10.31 -17.28 -6.50
N ASP A 177 -9.67 -16.46 -7.32
CA ASP A 177 -8.82 -16.93 -8.43
C ASP A 177 -7.67 -17.81 -7.90
N LEU A 178 -7.06 -17.42 -6.77
CA LEU A 178 -5.98 -18.17 -6.13
C LEU A 178 -6.38 -19.54 -5.61
N VAL A 179 -7.66 -19.78 -5.29
CA VAL A 179 -8.14 -21.12 -4.94
C VAL A 179 -7.94 -22.09 -6.12
N SER A 180 -8.04 -21.59 -7.35
CA SER A 180 -7.91 -22.41 -8.57
C SER A 180 -6.48 -22.51 -9.10
N THR A 181 -5.69 -21.44 -9.00
CA THR A 181 -4.35 -21.37 -9.60
C THR A 181 -3.21 -21.68 -8.64
N GLY A 182 -3.44 -21.49 -7.34
CA GLY A 182 -2.40 -21.52 -6.33
C GLY A 182 -1.50 -20.29 -6.37
N ILE A 183 -0.67 -20.16 -5.32
CA ILE A 183 0.31 -19.09 -5.21
C ILE A 183 1.59 -19.52 -5.92
N PRO A 184 2.18 -18.68 -6.79
CA PRO A 184 3.38 -19.01 -7.56
C PRO A 184 4.64 -18.90 -6.68
N TYR A 185 4.81 -19.81 -5.71
CA TYR A 185 6.02 -19.86 -4.90
C TYR A 185 7.24 -20.23 -5.75
N HIS A 186 8.35 -19.53 -5.54
CA HIS A 186 9.64 -19.94 -6.08
C HIS A 186 10.02 -21.34 -5.61
N SER A 187 10.82 -22.04 -6.40
CA SER A 187 11.48 -23.28 -5.98
C SER A 187 12.44 -23.01 -4.80
N TYR A 188 12.83 -24.06 -4.06
CA TYR A 188 13.79 -23.91 -2.95
C TYR A 188 15.10 -23.28 -3.46
N GLN A 189 15.55 -23.70 -4.65
CA GLN A 189 16.74 -23.18 -5.32
C GLN A 189 16.61 -21.66 -5.58
N SER A 190 15.55 -21.25 -6.24
CA SER A 190 15.32 -19.83 -6.59
C SER A 190 15.19 -18.96 -5.33
N TYR A 191 14.39 -19.40 -4.35
CA TYR A 191 14.26 -18.72 -3.05
C TYR A 191 15.63 -18.51 -2.38
N THR A 192 16.44 -19.57 -2.33
CA THR A 192 17.77 -19.50 -1.70
C THR A 192 18.71 -18.57 -2.47
N GLN A 193 18.62 -18.52 -3.79
CA GLN A 193 19.38 -17.57 -4.60
C GLN A 193 19.01 -16.11 -4.27
N TYR A 194 17.72 -15.79 -4.17
CA TYR A 194 17.26 -14.46 -3.77
C TYR A 194 17.74 -14.06 -2.37
N ILE A 195 17.72 -15.00 -1.41
CA ILE A 195 18.14 -14.73 -0.03
C ILE A 195 19.65 -14.53 0.09
N LEU A 196 20.46 -15.35 -0.60
CA LEU A 196 21.91 -15.34 -0.45
C LEU A 196 22.62 -14.34 -1.39
N PHE A 197 22.07 -14.14 -2.60
CA PHE A 197 22.70 -13.38 -3.68
C PHE A 197 21.72 -12.40 -4.35
N PRO A 198 21.03 -11.53 -3.58
CA PRO A 198 19.97 -10.68 -4.12
C PRO A 198 20.45 -9.75 -5.23
N LYS A 199 21.69 -9.24 -5.13
CA LYS A 199 22.26 -8.32 -6.13
C LYS A 199 22.57 -9.03 -7.44
N GLU A 200 23.09 -10.24 -7.37
CA GLU A 200 23.44 -11.05 -8.53
C GLU A 200 22.18 -11.58 -9.23
N VAL A 201 21.11 -11.82 -8.49
CA VAL A 201 19.80 -12.13 -9.07
C VAL A 201 19.25 -10.93 -9.84
N GLU A 202 19.26 -9.74 -9.22
CA GLU A 202 18.81 -8.50 -9.86
C GLU A 202 19.64 -8.15 -11.12
N ALA A 203 20.93 -8.47 -11.11
CA ALA A 203 21.83 -8.26 -12.25
C ALA A 203 21.78 -9.39 -13.30
N ALA A 204 20.99 -10.44 -13.08
CA ALA A 204 20.94 -11.65 -13.91
C ALA A 204 22.32 -12.36 -14.08
N THR A 205 23.19 -12.28 -13.08
CA THR A 205 24.57 -12.84 -13.12
C THR A 205 24.75 -14.12 -12.30
N ILE A 206 23.68 -14.70 -11.75
CA ILE A 206 23.72 -15.92 -10.92
C ILE A 206 24.43 -17.09 -11.63
N ALA A 207 24.29 -17.23 -12.95
CA ALA A 207 24.94 -18.30 -13.70
C ALA A 207 26.47 -18.32 -13.47
N SER A 208 27.10 -17.14 -13.43
CA SER A 208 28.53 -16.99 -13.12
C SER A 208 28.92 -17.41 -11.68
N LEU A 209 27.94 -17.45 -10.76
CA LEU A 209 28.17 -17.98 -9.41
C LEU A 209 28.18 -19.51 -9.37
N LEU A 210 27.45 -20.15 -10.29
CA LEU A 210 27.31 -21.60 -10.41
C LEU A 210 28.37 -22.23 -11.32
N GLU A 211 29.03 -21.44 -12.15
CA GLU A 211 30.13 -21.90 -13.00
C GLU A 211 31.30 -22.48 -12.19
N HIS A 212 31.77 -23.65 -12.63
CA HIS A 212 32.87 -24.36 -12.02
C HIS A 212 34.19 -23.64 -12.30
N SER A 213 34.67 -22.82 -11.37
CA SER A 213 36.10 -22.52 -11.28
C SER A 213 36.81 -23.68 -10.59
N GLY A 214 36.83 -24.85 -11.24
CA GLY A 214 37.50 -26.03 -10.71
C GLY A 214 39.02 -25.86 -10.78
N PHE A 215 39.72 -26.22 -9.71
CA PHE A 215 41.15 -26.47 -9.82
C PHE A 215 41.34 -27.78 -10.58
N SER A 216 42.22 -27.80 -11.59
CA SER A 216 42.45 -28.99 -12.44
C SER A 216 43.42 -30.01 -11.80
N SER A 217 44.07 -29.65 -10.69
CA SER A 217 45.08 -30.48 -10.03
C SER A 217 44.52 -31.31 -8.88
N LYS A 218 45.04 -32.53 -8.72
CA LYS A 218 44.71 -33.44 -7.62
C LYS A 218 45.14 -32.88 -6.26
N ASN A 219 46.19 -32.07 -6.21
CA ASN A 219 46.66 -31.46 -4.96
C ASN A 219 45.66 -30.38 -4.50
N ALA A 220 45.25 -29.49 -5.40
CA ALA A 220 44.20 -28.51 -5.11
C ALA A 220 42.85 -29.15 -4.74
N GLU A 221 42.44 -30.25 -5.37
CA GLU A 221 41.23 -30.98 -4.97
C GLU A 221 41.34 -31.51 -3.53
N LYS A 222 42.49 -32.12 -3.20
CA LYS A 222 42.78 -32.61 -1.84
C LYS A 222 42.82 -31.46 -0.81
N ALA A 223 43.42 -30.33 -1.18
CA ALA A 223 43.48 -29.14 -0.33
C ALA A 223 42.08 -28.57 -0.06
N MET A 224 41.21 -28.53 -1.08
CA MET A 224 39.82 -28.10 -0.92
C MET A 224 39.00 -29.08 -0.06
N ASP A 225 39.18 -30.40 -0.18
CA ASP A 225 38.53 -31.37 0.73
C ASP A 225 38.96 -31.18 2.19
N GLN A 226 40.25 -30.90 2.42
CA GLN A 226 40.76 -30.55 3.75
C GLN A 226 40.18 -29.22 4.25
N PHE A 227 40.07 -28.22 3.38
CA PHE A 227 39.50 -26.92 3.72
C PHE A 227 38.00 -27.04 4.06
N ASP A 228 37.20 -27.81 3.32
CA ASP A 228 35.78 -28.05 3.65
C ASP A 228 35.61 -28.67 5.06
N LYS A 229 36.52 -29.56 5.46
CA LYS A 229 36.53 -30.14 6.81
C LYS A 229 36.83 -29.09 7.88
N LEU A 230 37.75 -28.16 7.62
CA LEU A 230 38.00 -27.02 8.52
C LEU A 230 36.77 -26.11 8.60
N MET A 231 36.15 -25.78 7.45
CA MET A 231 34.95 -24.95 7.37
C MET A 231 33.72 -25.57 8.05
N SER A 232 33.71 -26.89 8.24
CA SER A 232 32.65 -27.60 8.97
C SER A 232 32.92 -27.65 10.49
N ASN A 233 34.08 -27.20 10.98
CA ASN A 233 34.42 -27.20 12.40
C ASN A 233 34.12 -25.86 13.08
N LYS A 234 33.25 -25.87 14.10
CA LYS A 234 32.82 -24.66 14.81
C LYS A 234 33.95 -23.86 15.47
N TYR A 235 35.00 -24.51 15.98
CA TYR A 235 36.11 -23.82 16.66
C TYR A 235 36.99 -23.09 15.64
N PHE A 236 37.30 -23.75 14.52
CA PHE A 236 37.99 -23.11 13.40
C PHE A 236 37.21 -21.90 12.88
N VAL A 237 35.91 -22.09 12.57
CA VAL A 237 35.07 -21.02 12.02
C VAL A 237 34.88 -19.85 13.00
N LYS A 238 34.75 -20.14 14.30
CA LYS A 238 34.71 -19.12 15.36
C LYS A 238 35.97 -18.25 15.36
N SER A 239 37.16 -18.86 15.34
CA SER A 239 38.42 -18.11 15.30
C SER A 239 38.55 -17.32 13.99
N LEU A 240 38.32 -17.98 12.84
CA LEU A 240 38.36 -17.38 11.52
C LEU A 240 37.49 -16.11 11.42
N ILE A 241 36.20 -16.21 11.78
CA ILE A 241 35.29 -15.05 11.73
C ILE A 241 35.72 -13.98 12.73
N GLY A 242 36.19 -14.38 13.92
CA GLY A 242 36.74 -13.47 14.91
C GLY A 242 37.91 -12.65 14.39
N THR A 243 38.84 -13.27 13.65
CA THR A 243 39.97 -12.58 12.99
C THR A 243 39.46 -11.66 11.89
N LEU A 244 38.61 -12.15 10.98
CA LEU A 244 38.08 -11.37 9.86
C LEU A 244 37.29 -10.13 10.33
N GLU A 245 36.49 -10.24 11.39
CA GLU A 245 35.70 -9.11 11.89
C GLU A 245 36.54 -7.98 12.50
N LYS A 246 37.78 -8.27 12.94
CA LYS A 246 38.75 -7.27 13.42
C LYS A 246 39.41 -6.50 12.27
N GLN A 247 39.41 -7.04 11.04
CA GLN A 247 40.12 -6.44 9.91
C GLN A 247 39.38 -5.21 9.36
N ARG A 248 40.04 -4.05 9.43
CA ARG A 248 39.46 -2.77 8.96
C ARG A 248 39.28 -2.69 7.44
N LYS A 249 40.05 -3.47 6.68
CA LYS A 249 39.99 -3.50 5.21
C LYS A 249 38.76 -4.23 4.68
N ILE A 250 38.14 -5.11 5.48
CA ILE A 250 36.99 -5.92 5.07
C ILE A 250 35.73 -5.07 5.08
N THR A 251 35.12 -4.90 3.90
CA THR A 251 33.91 -4.10 3.71
C THR A 251 32.63 -4.85 4.10
N LEU A 252 31.50 -4.13 4.23
CA LEU A 252 30.19 -4.77 4.42
C LEU A 252 29.78 -5.67 3.24
N SER A 253 30.30 -5.40 2.03
CA SER A 253 30.06 -6.23 0.86
C SER A 253 30.84 -7.54 0.96
N ASP A 254 32.10 -7.48 1.36
CA ASP A 254 32.97 -8.66 1.55
C ASP A 254 32.38 -9.60 2.61
N LYS A 255 31.90 -9.04 3.74
CA LYS A 255 31.18 -9.82 4.77
C LYS A 255 29.91 -10.48 4.23
N ALA A 256 29.24 -9.86 3.26
CA ALA A 256 28.04 -10.43 2.61
C ALA A 256 28.41 -11.65 1.79
N GLN A 257 29.41 -11.47 0.93
CA GLN A 257 29.89 -12.50 0.02
C GLN A 257 30.48 -13.68 0.81
N PHE A 258 31.24 -13.42 1.88
CA PHE A 258 31.72 -14.47 2.78
C PHE A 258 30.55 -15.27 3.36
N ALA A 259 29.57 -14.59 3.97
CA ALA A 259 28.42 -15.24 4.59
C ALA A 259 27.59 -16.05 3.58
N ALA A 260 27.39 -15.52 2.36
CA ALA A 260 26.64 -16.19 1.30
C ALA A 260 27.36 -17.45 0.79
N ASN A 261 28.66 -17.36 0.47
CA ASN A 261 29.46 -18.51 0.04
C ASN A 261 29.56 -19.57 1.15
N PHE A 262 29.78 -19.15 2.40
CA PHE A 262 29.78 -20.05 3.55
C PHE A 262 28.43 -20.79 3.69
N SER A 263 27.32 -20.06 3.54
CA SER A 263 25.99 -20.65 3.64
C SER A 263 25.75 -21.69 2.56
N VAL A 264 26.23 -21.46 1.32
CA VAL A 264 26.17 -22.46 0.23
C VAL A 264 26.91 -23.75 0.59
N ILE A 265 28.11 -23.65 1.19
CA ILE A 265 28.89 -24.83 1.62
C ILE A 265 28.13 -25.63 2.69
N MET A 266 27.46 -24.92 3.59
CA MET A 266 26.66 -25.51 4.67
C MET A 266 25.32 -26.11 4.21
N MET A 267 24.83 -25.81 2.99
CA MET A 267 23.58 -26.40 2.50
C MET A 267 23.66 -27.92 2.46
N GLY A 268 22.65 -28.60 3.01
CA GLY A 268 22.66 -30.04 3.19
C GLY A 268 23.42 -30.53 4.44
N LYS A 269 24.01 -29.63 5.23
CA LYS A 269 24.65 -29.87 6.54
C LYS A 269 24.00 -28.98 7.63
N MET A 270 22.66 -28.91 7.68
CA MET A 270 21.92 -27.96 8.51
C MET A 270 22.18 -28.10 10.02
N ARG A 271 22.52 -29.30 10.48
CA ARG A 271 22.98 -29.53 11.85
C ARG A 271 24.28 -28.76 12.12
N ASP A 272 25.31 -28.99 11.31
CA ASP A 272 26.62 -28.33 11.44
C ASP A 272 26.46 -26.81 11.30
N PHE A 273 25.63 -26.38 10.35
CA PHE A 273 25.34 -24.96 10.14
C PHE A 273 24.79 -24.31 11.43
N PHE A 274 23.81 -24.94 12.07
CA PHE A 274 23.26 -24.42 13.32
C PHE A 274 24.27 -24.48 14.47
N GLU A 275 25.03 -25.57 14.62
CA GLU A 275 26.04 -25.67 15.68
C GLU A 275 27.09 -24.55 15.57
N ILE A 276 27.51 -24.21 14.34
CA ILE A 276 28.41 -23.09 14.05
C ILE A 276 27.72 -21.76 14.39
N VAL A 277 26.51 -21.52 13.90
CA VAL A 277 25.75 -20.29 14.20
C VAL A 277 25.57 -20.11 15.70
N ASN A 278 25.22 -21.16 16.44
CA ASN A 278 25.03 -21.12 17.88
C ASN A 278 26.34 -20.80 18.62
N CYS A 279 27.47 -21.35 18.16
CA CYS A 279 28.79 -21.04 18.70
C CYS A 279 29.17 -19.56 18.47
N LEU A 280 28.88 -19.03 17.27
CA LEU A 280 29.11 -17.63 16.93
C LEU A 280 28.20 -16.69 17.74
N LEU A 281 26.93 -17.03 17.91
CA LEU A 281 25.99 -16.26 18.74
C LEU A 281 26.43 -16.21 20.20
N SER A 282 26.87 -17.35 20.75
CA SER A 282 27.41 -17.41 22.11
C SER A 282 28.60 -16.47 22.27
N THR A 283 29.55 -16.51 21.31
CA THR A 283 30.74 -15.65 21.31
C THR A 283 30.37 -14.17 21.18
N LEU A 284 29.42 -13.84 20.31
CA LEU A 284 28.94 -12.48 20.09
C LEU A 284 28.27 -11.89 21.35
N VAL A 285 27.50 -12.70 22.07
CA VAL A 285 26.83 -12.28 23.31
C VAL A 285 27.83 -12.15 24.46
N ASP A 286 28.70 -13.15 24.64
CA ASP A 286 29.68 -13.19 25.75
C ASP A 286 30.72 -12.04 25.63
N SER A 287 31.06 -11.62 24.41
CA SER A 287 31.99 -10.50 24.15
C SER A 287 31.35 -9.11 24.26
N ALA A 288 30.01 -9.02 24.24
CA ALA A 288 29.29 -7.76 24.30
C ALA A 288 29.06 -7.28 25.74
N ASN A 289 29.20 -5.98 25.97
CA ASN A 289 28.84 -5.36 27.25
C ASN A 289 27.33 -5.04 27.34
N LYS A 290 26.85 -4.68 28.54
CA LYS A 290 25.43 -4.35 28.80
C LYS A 290 24.83 -3.30 27.88
N LYS A 291 25.61 -2.30 27.42
CA LYS A 291 25.11 -1.29 26.47
C LYS A 291 24.98 -1.89 25.07
N GLN A 292 25.95 -2.70 24.66
CA GLN A 292 25.95 -3.37 23.36
C GLN A 292 24.85 -4.42 23.25
N HIS A 293 24.52 -5.13 24.34
CA HIS A 293 23.42 -6.10 24.37
C HIS A 293 22.10 -5.50 23.86
N LYS A 294 21.78 -4.24 24.18
CA LYS A 294 20.52 -3.59 23.77
C LYS A 294 20.37 -3.40 22.25
N THR A 295 21.49 -3.39 21.52
CA THR A 295 21.50 -3.14 20.07
C THR A 295 22.17 -4.27 19.29
N LEU A 296 22.50 -5.38 19.94
CA LEU A 296 23.38 -6.42 19.41
C LEU A 296 22.82 -7.02 18.11
N PHE A 297 21.49 -7.24 18.08
CA PHE A 297 20.81 -7.85 16.94
C PHE A 297 20.27 -6.83 15.93
N ASN A 298 20.36 -5.53 16.23
CA ASN A 298 19.78 -4.44 15.43
C ASN A 298 20.62 -4.10 14.18
N ARG A 299 21.90 -4.52 14.12
CA ARG A 299 22.82 -4.19 13.03
C ARG A 299 23.30 -5.44 12.29
N PHE A 300 22.90 -5.55 11.03
CA PHE A 300 23.17 -6.69 10.14
C PHE A 300 24.55 -6.61 9.46
N GLU A 301 25.56 -6.14 10.20
CA GLU A 301 26.89 -5.85 9.67
C GLU A 301 27.91 -6.96 9.97
N SER A 302 27.65 -7.80 10.97
CA SER A 302 28.51 -8.93 11.31
C SER A 302 28.24 -10.14 10.43
N ILE A 303 29.28 -10.93 10.18
CA ILE A 303 29.18 -12.20 9.45
C ILE A 303 28.27 -13.16 10.25
N SER A 304 28.47 -13.21 11.57
CA SER A 304 27.71 -14.07 12.49
C SER A 304 26.19 -13.88 12.37
N LEU A 305 25.70 -12.63 12.38
CA LEU A 305 24.27 -12.35 12.29
C LEU A 305 23.72 -12.59 10.88
N ARG A 306 24.54 -12.42 9.83
CA ARG A 306 24.14 -12.78 8.46
C ARG A 306 23.97 -14.29 8.31
N LEU A 307 24.87 -15.08 8.88
CA LEU A 307 24.76 -16.53 8.91
C LEU A 307 23.51 -17.00 9.65
N LEU A 308 23.17 -16.39 10.80
CA LEU A 308 21.88 -16.62 11.47
C LEU A 308 20.69 -16.31 10.53
N SER A 309 20.76 -15.19 9.80
CA SER A 309 19.71 -14.80 8.84
C SER A 309 19.53 -15.83 7.73
N HIS A 310 20.63 -16.29 7.14
CA HIS A 310 20.61 -17.29 6.08
C HIS A 310 20.08 -18.62 6.59
N TRP A 311 20.63 -19.14 7.71
CA TRP A 311 20.18 -20.38 8.32
C TRP A 311 18.68 -20.35 8.63
N LEU A 312 18.19 -19.28 9.24
CA LEU A 312 16.79 -19.19 9.61
C LEU A 312 15.89 -19.08 8.37
N SER A 313 16.28 -18.27 7.38
CA SER A 313 15.48 -18.08 6.15
C SER A 313 15.34 -19.39 5.37
N VAL A 314 16.42 -20.14 5.16
CA VAL A 314 16.34 -21.43 4.46
C VAL A 314 15.61 -22.49 5.28
N SER A 315 15.72 -22.46 6.61
CA SER A 315 14.96 -23.37 7.49
C SER A 315 13.45 -23.09 7.45
N LEU A 316 13.05 -21.83 7.20
CA LEU A 316 11.66 -21.41 7.18
C LEU A 316 10.97 -21.59 5.82
N TYR A 317 11.70 -21.86 4.74
CA TYR A 317 11.12 -21.98 3.41
C TYR A 317 9.97 -23.01 3.32
N PRO A 318 10.07 -24.24 3.89
CA PRO A 318 8.95 -25.20 3.85
C PRO A 318 7.67 -24.63 4.48
N TYR A 319 7.79 -24.04 5.67
CA TYR A 319 6.67 -23.39 6.35
C TYR A 319 6.06 -22.24 5.51
N LEU A 320 6.91 -21.40 4.91
CA LEU A 320 6.45 -20.29 4.07
C LEU A 320 5.68 -20.80 2.84
N LYS A 321 6.15 -21.88 2.22
CA LYS A 321 5.53 -22.51 1.04
C LYS A 321 4.23 -23.25 1.37
N GLU A 322 4.16 -23.91 2.52
CA GLU A 322 3.00 -24.71 2.96
C GLU A 322 1.82 -23.87 3.49
N GLY A 323 1.92 -22.54 3.44
CA GLY A 323 0.83 -21.63 3.74
C GLY A 323 1.22 -20.43 4.58
N GLY A 324 2.37 -20.48 5.28
CA GLY A 324 2.86 -19.39 6.11
C GLY A 324 3.06 -18.08 5.33
N GLY A 325 3.47 -18.18 4.06
CA GLY A 325 3.67 -17.03 3.17
C GLY A 325 2.41 -16.54 2.47
N SER A 326 1.27 -17.23 2.55
CA SER A 326 0.10 -16.90 1.70
C SER A 326 -0.42 -15.47 1.90
N SER A 327 -0.42 -14.98 3.14
CA SER A 327 -0.82 -13.62 3.50
C SER A 327 0.09 -12.55 2.89
N LEU A 328 1.39 -12.82 2.71
CA LEU A 328 2.33 -11.89 2.08
C LEU A 328 2.00 -11.70 0.60
N PHE A 329 1.69 -12.80 -0.09
CA PHE A 329 1.28 -12.74 -1.49
C PHE A 329 -0.01 -11.94 -1.65
N MET A 330 -1.00 -12.23 -0.80
CA MET A 330 -2.27 -11.51 -0.79
C MET A 330 -2.09 -10.02 -0.52
N LEU A 331 -1.23 -9.65 0.43
CA LEU A 331 -0.93 -8.25 0.72
C LEU A 331 -0.29 -7.55 -0.48
N TYR A 332 0.73 -8.18 -1.10
CA TYR A 332 1.37 -7.62 -2.28
C TYR A 332 0.36 -7.40 -3.41
N LYS A 333 -0.41 -8.42 -3.77
CA LYS A 333 -1.39 -8.34 -4.86
C LYS A 333 -2.49 -7.33 -4.60
N SER A 334 -3.03 -7.31 -3.38
CA SER A 334 -4.04 -6.33 -3.00
C SER A 334 -3.48 -4.90 -3.08
N THR A 335 -2.24 -4.70 -2.62
CA THR A 335 -1.58 -3.39 -2.70
C THR A 335 -1.37 -2.97 -4.16
N GLN A 336 -0.88 -3.87 -5.02
CA GLN A 336 -0.71 -3.60 -6.45
C GLN A 336 -2.04 -3.20 -7.11
N THR A 337 -3.08 -4.00 -6.92
CA THR A 337 -4.42 -3.72 -7.48
C THR A 337 -4.98 -2.39 -7.01
N VAL A 338 -4.85 -2.05 -5.72
CA VAL A 338 -5.34 -0.79 -5.18
C VAL A 338 -4.57 0.41 -5.72
N VAL A 339 -3.24 0.30 -5.83
CA VAL A 339 -2.38 1.39 -6.32
C VAL A 339 -2.64 1.65 -7.82
N GLU A 340 -2.71 0.59 -8.63
CA GLU A 340 -2.86 0.69 -10.09
C GLU A 340 -4.29 1.04 -10.56
N LYS A 341 -5.28 1.01 -9.66
CA LYS A 341 -6.68 1.41 -9.93
C LYS A 341 -6.85 2.92 -10.16
N ARG A 342 -5.83 3.72 -9.81
CA ARG A 342 -5.82 5.18 -9.96
C ARG A 342 -4.53 5.63 -10.65
N PRO A 343 -4.43 6.88 -11.13
CA PRO A 343 -3.27 7.32 -11.88
C PRO A 343 -1.95 7.10 -11.13
N VAL A 344 -0.97 6.54 -11.85
CA VAL A 344 0.41 6.35 -11.43
C VAL A 344 1.31 7.05 -12.45
N ASP A 345 2.19 7.92 -11.97
CA ASP A 345 3.24 8.48 -12.81
C ASP A 345 4.34 7.43 -13.02
N GLU A 346 4.58 7.01 -14.26
CA GLU A 346 5.54 5.95 -14.58
C GLU A 346 7.00 6.40 -14.37
N VAL A 347 7.27 7.71 -14.45
CA VAL A 347 8.62 8.27 -14.35
C VAL A 347 9.00 8.50 -12.89
N THR A 348 8.13 9.14 -12.10
CA THR A 348 8.40 9.44 -10.69
C THR A 348 8.02 8.29 -9.74
N GLY A 349 7.13 7.40 -10.17
CA GLY A 349 6.55 6.35 -9.33
C GLY A 349 5.51 6.88 -8.34
N GLU A 350 5.13 8.15 -8.42
CA GLU A 350 4.08 8.73 -7.59
C GLU A 350 2.70 8.18 -7.98
N ALA A 351 1.89 7.86 -6.99
CA ALA A 351 0.58 7.24 -7.21
C ALA A 351 -0.52 7.98 -6.45
N LYS A 352 -1.73 7.99 -7.01
CA LYS A 352 -2.87 8.63 -6.35
C LYS A 352 -3.40 7.83 -5.16
N ASN A 353 -3.39 6.50 -5.29
CA ASN A 353 -3.62 5.56 -4.19
C ASN A 353 -2.24 5.14 -3.67
N THR A 354 -1.94 5.47 -2.43
CA THR A 354 -0.68 5.11 -1.77
C THR A 354 -0.84 5.19 -0.26
N LEU A 355 0.10 4.60 0.47
CA LEU A 355 0.26 4.79 1.92
C LEU A 355 1.40 5.76 2.25
N SER A 356 2.21 6.14 1.25
CA SER A 356 3.35 7.05 1.40
C SER A 356 2.95 8.49 1.06
N GLU A 357 3.12 9.41 2.01
CA GLU A 357 2.92 10.84 1.77
C GLU A 357 3.91 11.40 0.73
N ASP A 358 5.15 10.91 0.74
CA ASP A 358 6.22 11.38 -0.13
C ASP A 358 6.01 10.97 -1.59
N ASN A 359 5.30 9.85 -1.82
CA ASN A 359 5.00 9.33 -3.15
C ASN A 359 3.53 9.56 -3.56
N PHE A 360 2.84 10.49 -2.91
CA PHE A 360 1.47 10.83 -3.26
C PHE A 360 1.43 11.73 -4.49
N LEU A 361 0.70 11.30 -5.54
CA LEU A 361 0.49 12.11 -6.74
C LEU A 361 -0.41 13.31 -6.43
N ARG A 362 0.23 14.48 -6.24
CA ARG A 362 -0.43 15.73 -5.82
C ARG A 362 -1.23 16.37 -6.94
N GLU A 363 -0.78 16.23 -8.17
CA GLU A 363 -1.45 16.80 -9.34
C GLU A 363 -2.90 16.27 -9.47
N LYS A 364 -3.76 17.16 -9.96
CA LYS A 364 -5.13 16.81 -10.27
C LYS A 364 -5.17 16.28 -11.70
N ILE A 365 -5.22 14.96 -11.82
CA ILE A 365 -5.30 14.26 -13.10
C ILE A 365 -6.76 13.90 -13.36
N ASP A 366 -7.34 14.49 -14.40
CA ASP A 366 -8.67 14.11 -14.89
C ASP A 366 -8.49 12.93 -15.85
N CYS A 367 -8.79 11.73 -15.35
CA CYS A 367 -8.65 10.45 -16.06
C CYS A 367 -9.97 9.68 -16.12
N LEU A 368 -10.10 8.83 -17.13
CA LEU A 368 -11.23 7.92 -17.32
C LEU A 368 -10.74 6.47 -17.27
N THR A 369 -11.50 5.62 -16.58
CA THR A 369 -11.33 4.17 -16.66
C THR A 369 -11.94 3.67 -17.96
N MET A 370 -11.22 2.80 -18.66
CA MET A 370 -11.64 2.22 -19.93
C MET A 370 -11.32 0.72 -19.98
N LYS A 371 -12.07 -0.02 -20.77
CA LYS A 371 -11.87 -1.43 -21.06
C LYS A 371 -11.33 -1.58 -22.47
N LEU A 372 -10.31 -2.40 -22.65
CA LEU A 372 -9.73 -2.74 -23.95
C LEU A 372 -9.96 -4.23 -24.22
N GLU A 373 -10.19 -4.56 -25.50
CA GLU A 373 -10.23 -5.95 -25.97
C GLU A 373 -8.86 -6.30 -26.57
N ILE A 374 -8.09 -7.15 -25.88
CA ILE A 374 -6.71 -7.47 -26.24
C ILE A 374 -6.65 -8.84 -26.92
N ASP A 375 -6.06 -8.89 -28.11
CA ASP A 375 -5.76 -10.11 -28.87
C ASP A 375 -4.26 -10.43 -28.76
N LEU A 376 -3.89 -11.55 -28.13
CA LEU A 376 -2.48 -11.95 -28.05
C LEU A 376 -2.05 -12.60 -29.37
N ASN A 377 -1.04 -12.02 -30.03
CA ASN A 377 -0.52 -12.44 -31.34
C ASN A 377 -1.53 -12.46 -32.49
N GLY A 378 -2.70 -11.85 -32.34
CA GLY A 378 -3.75 -11.93 -33.36
C GLY A 378 -4.37 -13.33 -33.50
N ASN A 379 -4.21 -14.18 -32.48
CA ASN A 379 -4.71 -15.56 -32.47
C ASN A 379 -6.24 -15.64 -32.30
N GLY A 380 -6.93 -14.50 -32.10
CA GLY A 380 -8.38 -14.42 -31.95
C GLY A 380 -8.89 -14.67 -30.53
N ASN A 381 -8.01 -14.95 -29.57
CA ASN A 381 -8.35 -15.05 -28.16
C ASN A 381 -8.38 -13.65 -27.54
N LEU A 382 -9.59 -13.16 -27.24
CA LEU A 382 -9.79 -11.82 -26.70
C LEU A 382 -9.81 -11.83 -25.17
N TYR A 383 -9.01 -10.94 -24.59
CA TYR A 383 -8.97 -10.66 -23.16
C TYR A 383 -9.49 -9.25 -22.90
N THR A 384 -10.36 -9.08 -21.90
CA THR A 384 -10.78 -7.75 -21.46
C THR A 384 -9.81 -7.23 -20.42
N CYS A 385 -9.16 -6.10 -20.70
CA CYS A 385 -8.24 -5.43 -19.78
C CYS A 385 -8.79 -4.06 -19.38
N GLU A 386 -8.82 -3.77 -18.08
CA GLU A 386 -9.19 -2.44 -17.58
C GLU A 386 -7.94 -1.58 -17.38
N VAL A 387 -7.97 -0.35 -17.92
CA VAL A 387 -6.86 0.61 -17.92
C VAL A 387 -7.38 2.04 -17.72
N LEU A 388 -6.49 3.00 -17.56
CA LEU A 388 -6.80 4.42 -17.50
C LEU A 388 -6.40 5.10 -18.82
N ASP A 389 -7.17 6.09 -19.28
CA ASP A 389 -6.81 6.90 -20.46
C ASP A 389 -5.46 7.63 -20.28
N CYS A 390 -5.08 7.91 -19.03
CA CYS A 390 -3.80 8.51 -18.67
C CYS A 390 -2.67 7.49 -18.45
N ASP A 391 -2.88 6.19 -18.64
CA ASP A 391 -1.78 5.22 -18.57
C ASP A 391 -0.85 5.42 -19.79
N THR A 392 0.45 5.36 -19.55
CA THR A 392 1.46 5.24 -20.61
C THR A 392 1.30 3.93 -21.37
N ILE A 393 1.85 3.85 -22.59
CA ILE A 393 1.79 2.63 -23.39
C ILE A 393 2.44 1.44 -22.67
N ASN A 394 3.55 1.64 -21.96
CA ASN A 394 4.17 0.57 -21.16
C ASN A 394 3.33 0.15 -19.95
N GLN A 395 2.64 1.08 -19.27
CA GLN A 395 1.68 0.73 -18.23
C GLN A 395 0.51 -0.10 -18.80
N VAL A 396 0.00 0.27 -19.98
CA VAL A 396 -1.06 -0.51 -20.67
C VAL A 396 -0.56 -1.90 -21.02
N LYS A 397 0.63 -2.03 -21.63
CA LYS A 397 1.26 -3.33 -21.92
C LYS A 397 1.38 -4.17 -20.65
N SER A 398 1.88 -3.58 -19.55
CA SER A 398 2.04 -4.27 -18.26
C SER A 398 0.71 -4.79 -17.73
N LYS A 399 -0.35 -3.96 -17.73
CA LYS A 399 -1.69 -4.33 -17.25
C LYS A 399 -2.31 -5.44 -18.11
N CYS A 400 -2.15 -5.35 -19.44
CA CYS A 400 -2.65 -6.35 -20.38
C CYS A 400 -1.94 -7.70 -20.20
N LEU A 401 -0.60 -7.68 -20.11
CA LEU A 401 0.19 -8.86 -19.82
C LEU A 401 -0.20 -9.49 -18.50
N TYR A 402 -0.34 -8.68 -17.44
CA TYR A 402 -0.81 -9.18 -16.16
C TYR A 402 -2.16 -9.88 -16.28
N GLN A 403 -3.12 -9.31 -17.01
CA GLN A 403 -4.45 -9.90 -17.19
C GLN A 403 -4.42 -11.21 -17.98
N ILE A 404 -3.57 -11.32 -18.99
CA ILE A 404 -3.40 -12.53 -19.82
C ILE A 404 -2.69 -13.64 -19.02
N TYR A 405 -1.68 -13.27 -18.23
CA TYR A 405 -0.81 -14.18 -17.49
C TYR A 405 -1.17 -14.31 -16.00
N LYS A 406 -2.31 -13.77 -15.55
CA LYS A 406 -2.68 -13.69 -14.12
C LYS A 406 -2.65 -15.03 -13.37
N ASN A 407 -2.81 -16.13 -14.10
CA ASN A 407 -2.86 -17.50 -13.57
C ASN A 407 -1.56 -18.28 -13.79
N LYS A 408 -0.49 -17.61 -14.22
CA LYS A 408 0.81 -18.18 -14.54
C LYS A 408 1.92 -17.53 -13.69
N PRO A 409 3.04 -18.22 -13.45
CA PRO A 409 4.21 -17.61 -12.85
C PRO A 409 4.75 -16.46 -13.70
N ALA A 410 5.34 -15.44 -13.07
CA ALA A 410 5.85 -14.27 -13.80
C ALA A 410 7.00 -14.62 -14.76
N SER A 411 7.75 -15.69 -14.50
CA SER A 411 8.77 -16.21 -15.42
C SER A 411 8.24 -16.65 -16.80
N GLU A 412 6.94 -16.92 -16.94
CA GLU A 412 6.29 -17.18 -18.24
C GLU A 412 5.77 -15.91 -18.92
N MET A 413 5.72 -14.78 -18.20
CA MET A 413 5.18 -13.53 -18.70
C MET A 413 6.31 -12.74 -19.40
N PRO A 414 6.12 -12.31 -20.66
CA PRO A 414 7.13 -11.53 -21.36
C PRO A 414 7.29 -10.14 -20.74
N SER A 415 8.44 -9.52 -20.98
CA SER A 415 8.68 -8.11 -20.63
C SER A 415 7.87 -7.18 -21.54
N THR A 416 7.55 -5.98 -21.05
CA THR A 416 6.94 -4.91 -21.86
C THR A 416 7.78 -4.53 -23.08
N ASP A 417 9.09 -4.77 -23.01
CA ASP A 417 10.03 -4.47 -24.09
C ASP A 417 10.00 -5.52 -25.20
N GLU A 418 9.53 -6.74 -24.90
CA GLU A 418 9.45 -7.88 -25.84
C GLU A 418 8.14 -7.90 -26.64
N VAL A 419 7.21 -7.00 -26.32
CA VAL A 419 5.91 -6.91 -26.99
C VAL A 419 5.62 -5.51 -27.52
N ASP A 420 4.88 -5.44 -28.61
CA ASP A 420 4.29 -4.23 -29.16
C ASP A 420 2.78 -4.21 -28.98
N LEU A 421 2.24 -3.01 -28.81
CA LEU A 421 0.80 -2.79 -28.66
C LEU A 421 0.29 -2.13 -29.94
N GLU A 422 -0.52 -2.84 -30.70
CA GLU A 422 -1.10 -2.39 -31.95
C GLU A 422 -2.59 -2.09 -31.76
N TRP A 423 -3.03 -0.89 -32.13
CA TRP A 423 -4.42 -0.49 -32.11
C TRP A 423 -5.11 -0.78 -33.43
N MET A 424 -6.23 -1.51 -33.38
CA MET A 424 -7.05 -1.88 -34.53
C MET A 424 -8.09 -0.79 -34.80
N ALA A 425 -7.68 0.33 -35.39
CA ALA A 425 -8.51 1.53 -35.62
C ALA A 425 -9.53 1.40 -36.78
N GLY A 426 -10.13 0.23 -36.95
CA GLY A 426 -11.18 -0.03 -37.95
C GLY A 426 -10.73 0.27 -39.39
N LYS A 427 -11.47 1.15 -40.09
CA LYS A 427 -11.19 1.55 -41.48
C LYS A 427 -9.87 2.32 -41.64
N SER A 428 -9.36 2.89 -40.55
CA SER A 428 -8.11 3.67 -40.53
C SER A 428 -6.86 2.77 -40.47
N GLY A 429 -7.03 1.45 -40.46
CA GLY A 429 -5.93 0.49 -40.45
C GLY A 429 -5.47 0.14 -39.04
N ARG A 430 -4.20 -0.26 -38.91
CA ARG A 430 -3.56 -0.63 -37.65
C ARG A 430 -2.46 0.36 -37.29
N LEU A 431 -2.29 0.65 -36.01
CA LEU A 431 -1.29 1.59 -35.51
C LEU A 431 -0.55 1.02 -34.30
N THR A 432 0.76 0.84 -34.41
CA THR A 432 1.62 0.49 -33.27
C THR A 432 1.81 1.70 -32.37
N LEU A 433 1.46 1.56 -31.09
CA LEU A 433 1.61 2.58 -30.07
C LEU A 433 2.96 2.39 -29.34
N SER A 434 3.62 3.49 -29.00
CA SER A 434 4.87 3.47 -28.25
C SER A 434 4.89 4.58 -27.19
N ASN A 435 5.73 4.43 -26.16
CA ASN A 435 5.88 5.45 -25.12
C ASN A 435 6.43 6.76 -25.69
N ILE A 436 7.25 6.72 -26.74
CA ILE A 436 7.79 7.89 -27.42
C ILE A 436 7.73 7.62 -28.92
N ASP A 437 7.20 8.59 -29.67
CA ASP A 437 7.22 8.60 -31.13
C ASP A 437 7.35 10.03 -31.66
N GLN A 438 7.24 10.19 -32.97
CA GLN A 438 7.37 11.51 -33.61
C GLN A 438 6.29 12.50 -33.16
N THR A 439 5.15 12.01 -32.68
CA THR A 439 3.99 12.81 -32.26
C THR A 439 4.05 13.24 -30.80
N SER A 440 5.00 12.71 -30.02
CA SER A 440 5.16 13.02 -28.60
C SER A 440 5.28 14.53 -28.33
N GLU A 441 4.61 14.98 -27.26
CA GLU A 441 4.64 16.36 -26.80
C GLU A 441 6.05 16.76 -26.34
N ARG A 442 6.58 17.87 -26.88
CA ARG A 442 7.94 18.38 -26.59
C ARG A 442 7.87 19.78 -26.02
N GLY A 443 8.73 20.06 -25.05
CA GLY A 443 8.90 21.40 -24.48
C GLY A 443 10.00 21.42 -23.43
N ASP A 444 10.73 22.54 -23.33
CA ASP A 444 11.71 22.80 -22.27
C ASP A 444 12.81 21.72 -22.14
N GLY A 445 13.28 21.16 -23.27
CA GLY A 445 14.28 20.08 -23.27
C GLY A 445 13.76 18.72 -22.80
N MET A 446 12.45 18.60 -22.61
CA MET A 446 11.78 17.39 -22.14
C MET A 446 10.79 16.85 -23.18
N VAL A 447 10.51 15.55 -23.08
CA VAL A 447 9.49 14.85 -23.89
C VAL A 447 8.50 14.12 -22.99
N ARG A 448 7.21 14.22 -23.32
CA ARG A 448 6.17 13.51 -22.59
C ARG A 448 6.03 12.08 -23.10
N ARG A 449 5.89 11.12 -22.19
CA ARG A 449 5.47 9.76 -22.55
C ARG A 449 4.02 9.75 -23.07
N ASN A 450 3.82 9.13 -24.21
CA ASN A 450 2.52 8.99 -24.84
C ASN A 450 1.61 8.08 -24.00
N THR A 451 0.33 8.43 -23.97
CA THR A 451 -0.74 7.72 -23.24
C THR A 451 -1.86 7.31 -24.19
N LEU A 452 -2.83 6.51 -23.73
CA LEU A 452 -4.02 6.21 -24.55
C LEU A 452 -4.78 7.48 -24.95
N LYS A 453 -4.85 8.47 -24.04
CA LYS A 453 -5.45 9.78 -24.30
C LYS A 453 -4.70 10.59 -25.36
N HIS A 454 -3.37 10.46 -25.43
CA HIS A 454 -2.56 11.09 -26.49
C HIS A 454 -2.96 10.59 -27.89
N TYR A 455 -3.20 9.28 -28.02
CA TYR A 455 -3.64 8.66 -29.27
C TYR A 455 -5.15 8.72 -29.50
N HIS A 456 -5.91 9.32 -28.58
CA HIS A 456 -7.39 9.36 -28.62
C HIS A 456 -8.06 7.98 -28.71
N VAL A 457 -7.48 6.99 -28.04
CA VAL A 457 -8.07 5.66 -27.94
C VAL A 457 -9.39 5.74 -27.17
N LEU A 458 -10.42 5.04 -27.66
CA LEU A 458 -11.76 5.01 -27.07
C LEU A 458 -11.99 3.76 -26.22
N ASP A 459 -12.97 3.82 -25.33
CA ASP A 459 -13.43 2.66 -24.55
C ASP A 459 -13.89 1.52 -25.47
N ASN A 460 -13.61 0.28 -25.06
CA ASN A 460 -13.82 -0.97 -25.81
C ASN A 460 -13.06 -1.05 -27.14
N SER A 461 -11.98 -0.27 -27.31
CA SER A 461 -11.10 -0.40 -28.46
C SER A 461 -10.43 -1.78 -28.49
N ARG A 462 -10.36 -2.36 -29.69
CA ARG A 462 -9.62 -3.61 -29.93
C ARG A 462 -8.14 -3.31 -30.15
N MET A 463 -7.31 -4.04 -29.42
CA MET A 463 -5.85 -3.98 -29.49
C MET A 463 -5.28 -5.36 -29.78
N ALA A 464 -4.10 -5.43 -30.36
CA ALA A 464 -3.29 -6.63 -30.44
C ALA A 464 -1.99 -6.43 -29.65
N LEU A 465 -1.63 -7.42 -28.84
CA LEU A 465 -0.33 -7.49 -28.20
C LEU A 465 0.53 -8.49 -28.98
N LEU A 466 1.59 -8.01 -29.63
CA LEU A 466 2.40 -8.79 -30.56
C LEU A 466 3.81 -8.98 -30.01
N TYR A 467 4.36 -10.19 -30.04
CA TYR A 467 5.78 -10.37 -29.74
C TYR A 467 6.67 -9.72 -30.79
N LYS A 468 7.72 -9.06 -30.33
CA LYS A 468 8.85 -8.67 -31.16
C LYS A 468 9.67 -9.92 -31.42
N PHE A 469 9.53 -10.53 -32.59
CA PHE A 469 10.34 -11.69 -32.96
C PHE A 469 11.84 -11.33 -32.92
N SER A 470 12.65 -12.11 -32.23
CA SER A 470 14.12 -12.05 -32.32
C SER A 470 14.56 -12.58 -33.69
N PRO A 471 15.61 -12.03 -34.35
CA PRO A 471 15.95 -12.34 -35.75
C PRO A 471 16.55 -13.73 -36.03
N ASP A 472 16.42 -14.72 -35.14
CA ASP A 472 17.17 -15.99 -35.23
C ASP A 472 16.31 -17.22 -35.54
N VAL A 473 15.15 -17.04 -36.18
CA VAL A 473 14.44 -18.16 -36.82
C VAL A 473 14.22 -17.78 -38.27
N GLU A 474 15.13 -18.25 -39.14
CA GLU A 474 14.83 -18.44 -40.55
C GLU A 474 13.57 -19.33 -40.63
N HIS A 475 12.41 -18.72 -40.88
CA HIS A 475 11.28 -19.44 -41.43
C HIS A 475 11.29 -19.16 -42.93
N ASP A 476 11.48 -20.24 -43.67
CA ASP A 476 11.27 -20.34 -45.11
C ASP A 476 9.98 -19.62 -45.51
N ASP A 477 10.05 -18.92 -46.64
CA ASP A 477 8.93 -18.25 -47.29
C ASP A 477 7.72 -19.20 -47.45
N GLU A 478 6.71 -19.08 -46.59
CA GLU A 478 5.34 -19.48 -46.93
C GLU A 478 4.37 -18.31 -46.68
N ASP A 479 3.81 -17.88 -47.79
CA ASP A 479 2.82 -16.84 -48.07
C ASP A 479 1.60 -16.88 -47.12
N ASP A 480 1.56 -15.98 -46.11
CA ASP A 480 0.40 -15.86 -45.22
C ASP A 480 -0.46 -14.62 -45.59
N THR A 481 -1.40 -14.90 -46.49
CA THR A 481 -2.49 -14.04 -46.93
C THR A 481 -3.53 -13.86 -45.82
N TYR A 482 -3.33 -12.91 -44.90
CA TYR A 482 -4.39 -12.50 -43.95
C TYR A 482 -5.44 -11.61 -44.63
N VAL A 483 -6.37 -12.25 -45.35
CA VAL A 483 -7.59 -11.64 -45.86
C VAL A 483 -8.65 -11.56 -44.74
N ASN A 484 -9.10 -10.33 -44.49
CA ASN A 484 -10.37 -9.92 -43.89
C ASN A 484 -11.42 -11.02 -43.63
N GLN A 485 -11.90 -11.11 -42.38
CA GLN A 485 -13.34 -11.19 -42.09
C GLN A 485 -13.65 -11.10 -40.58
N ARG A 486 -14.12 -9.92 -40.16
CA ARG A 486 -15.24 -9.65 -39.24
C ARG A 486 -15.10 -8.22 -38.72
N SER A 487 -15.77 -7.29 -39.39
CA SER A 487 -15.98 -5.93 -38.90
C SER A 487 -17.03 -5.96 -37.78
N PRO A 488 -16.77 -5.37 -36.61
CA PRO A 488 -17.81 -4.79 -35.78
C PRO A 488 -18.08 -3.35 -36.23
N SER A 489 -19.33 -2.95 -36.06
CA SER A 489 -19.98 -1.72 -36.48
C SER A 489 -19.35 -0.40 -36.01
N ASP A 490 -19.29 0.53 -36.98
CA ASP A 490 -19.18 1.99 -36.98
C ASP A 490 -18.92 2.76 -35.66
N VAL A 491 -17.66 3.19 -35.50
CA VAL A 491 -17.31 4.52 -34.97
C VAL A 491 -16.24 5.10 -35.91
N ASP A 492 -16.49 6.25 -36.55
CA ASP A 492 -15.47 6.97 -37.32
C ASP A 492 -14.46 7.56 -36.32
N ILE A 493 -13.29 6.94 -36.22
CA ILE A 493 -12.19 7.44 -35.39
C ILE A 493 -11.22 8.19 -36.31
N THR A 494 -11.30 9.52 -36.28
CA THR A 494 -10.36 10.41 -36.96
C THR A 494 -9.01 10.33 -36.26
N ILE A 495 -8.11 9.47 -36.76
CA ILE A 495 -6.70 9.49 -36.36
C ILE A 495 -6.13 10.88 -36.71
N PRO A 496 -5.47 11.59 -35.78
CA PRO A 496 -4.87 12.88 -36.06
C PRO A 496 -3.92 12.83 -37.29
N PRO A 497 -3.89 13.84 -38.17
CA PRO A 497 -3.12 13.81 -39.43
C PRO A 497 -1.62 13.56 -39.23
N ASN A 498 -1.08 13.99 -38.09
CA ASN A 498 0.30 13.79 -37.66
C ASN A 498 0.63 12.33 -37.28
N VAL A 499 -0.36 11.49 -36.96
CA VAL A 499 -0.18 10.07 -36.59
C VAL A 499 -0.23 9.17 -37.83
N GLN A 500 -0.90 9.57 -38.92
CA GLN A 500 -0.96 8.81 -40.17
C GLN A 500 0.37 8.75 -40.95
N LEU A 501 1.32 9.66 -40.64
CA LEU A 501 2.63 9.76 -41.30
C LEU A 501 3.68 8.76 -40.77
N ILE A 502 3.36 7.96 -39.74
CA ILE A 502 4.32 7.13 -39.00
C ILE A 502 4.79 5.90 -39.80
N GLN A 503 4.09 5.49 -40.85
CA GLN A 503 4.43 4.30 -41.64
C GLN A 503 5.77 4.37 -42.41
N SER A 504 6.51 5.49 -42.41
CA SER A 504 7.68 5.65 -43.30
C SER A 504 8.98 6.24 -42.74
N VAL A 505 9.18 6.46 -41.42
CA VAL A 505 10.47 7.03 -40.94
C VAL A 505 10.92 6.51 -39.56
N SER A 506 12.02 5.77 -39.53
CA SER A 506 12.59 5.07 -38.35
C SER A 506 13.64 5.87 -37.56
N SER A 507 13.42 7.16 -37.27
CA SER A 507 14.40 8.02 -36.56
C SER A 507 13.90 8.56 -35.22
N THR A 508 13.57 7.66 -34.28
CA THR A 508 13.19 8.00 -32.88
C THR A 508 14.38 8.25 -31.95
N GLY A 509 15.61 7.85 -32.33
CA GLY A 509 16.78 7.86 -31.45
C GLY A 509 17.20 9.23 -30.89
N SER A 510 16.78 10.35 -31.51
CA SER A 510 17.03 11.69 -30.95
C SER A 510 16.06 12.07 -29.83
N LEU A 511 14.88 11.45 -29.76
CA LEU A 511 13.86 11.78 -28.76
C LEU A 511 14.08 11.06 -27.44
N GLU A 512 14.57 9.82 -27.49
CA GLU A 512 14.82 9.01 -26.28
C GLU A 512 15.91 9.61 -25.39
N ASN A 513 16.81 10.42 -25.97
CA ASN A 513 17.87 11.14 -25.27
C ASN A 513 17.39 12.38 -24.48
N LEU A 514 16.13 12.81 -24.67
CA LEU A 514 15.56 13.93 -23.91
C LEU A 514 15.10 13.46 -22.52
N ARG A 515 15.09 14.37 -21.54
CA ARG A 515 14.51 14.08 -20.22
C ARG A 515 13.02 13.76 -20.38
N GLN A 516 12.57 12.62 -19.87
CA GLN A 516 11.20 12.16 -20.04
C GLN A 516 10.33 12.55 -18.84
N TRP A 517 9.05 12.83 -19.08
CA TRP A 517 8.04 13.04 -18.03
C TRP A 517 6.71 12.39 -18.41
N HIS A 518 5.82 12.16 -17.44
CA HIS A 518 4.51 11.56 -17.69
C HIS A 518 3.36 12.46 -17.22
N LEU A 519 3.05 12.47 -15.92
CA LEU A 519 1.99 13.27 -15.31
C LEU A 519 2.57 14.49 -14.60
N VAL A 520 3.79 14.38 -14.06
CA VAL A 520 4.48 15.45 -13.34
C VAL A 520 5.74 15.88 -14.10
N LYS A 521 5.89 17.20 -14.31
CA LYS A 521 7.13 17.80 -14.81
C LYS A 521 8.01 18.19 -13.62
N ASN A 522 9.02 17.40 -13.31
CA ASN A 522 10.06 17.79 -12.35
C ASN A 522 11.07 18.69 -13.07
N ILE A 523 10.78 19.99 -13.12
CA ILE A 523 11.77 20.99 -13.54
C ILE A 523 12.72 21.16 -12.36
N GLU A 524 13.96 20.69 -12.49
CA GLU A 524 15.03 21.05 -11.55
C GLU A 524 15.12 22.59 -11.56
N GLU A 525 14.87 23.23 -10.41
CA GLU A 525 15.01 24.68 -10.25
C GLU A 525 16.49 25.08 -10.36
N GLU A 526 17.02 25.14 -11.58
CA GLU A 526 18.23 25.93 -11.86
C GLU A 526 17.82 27.42 -11.85
N ASP A 527 18.22 28.11 -10.79
CA ASP A 527 18.21 29.57 -10.62
C ASP A 527 16.93 30.32 -11.00
N SER A 528 15.96 30.36 -10.09
CA SER A 528 15.19 31.59 -9.90
C SER A 528 14.71 31.75 -8.45
N HIS A 529 15.21 32.80 -7.80
CA HIS A 529 14.67 33.36 -6.56
C HIS A 529 13.26 33.90 -6.80
N GLU A 530 12.23 33.05 -6.83
CA GLU A 530 10.85 33.48 -6.58
C GLU A 530 9.96 32.27 -6.24
N LYS A 531 9.75 32.04 -4.94
CA LYS A 531 8.79 31.04 -4.44
C LYS A 531 7.39 31.36 -5.01
N PRO A 532 6.73 30.46 -5.77
CA PRO A 532 5.31 30.59 -6.04
C PRO A 532 4.54 30.17 -4.77
N SER A 533 4.33 31.16 -3.92
CA SER A 533 3.37 31.09 -2.81
C SER A 533 1.96 31.28 -3.37
N LYS A 534 1.20 30.19 -3.56
CA LYS A 534 -0.30 30.18 -3.50
C LYS A 534 -1.03 28.85 -3.76
N LEU A 535 -0.37 27.69 -3.96
CA LEU A 535 -1.06 26.39 -4.09
C LEU A 535 -0.98 25.44 -2.87
N LYS A 536 -0.28 25.82 -1.79
CA LYS A 536 0.05 24.91 -0.69
C LYS A 536 -1.07 24.53 0.29
N ASP A 537 -2.25 25.17 0.25
CA ASP A 537 -3.27 24.93 1.28
C ASP A 537 -4.49 24.12 0.82
N ILE A 538 -4.67 23.88 -0.48
CA ILE A 538 -5.79 23.06 -1.00
C ILE A 538 -5.41 21.58 -1.09
N GLY A 539 -4.13 21.27 -1.32
CA GLY A 539 -3.62 19.90 -1.43
C GLY A 539 -3.41 19.18 -0.09
N LYS A 540 -3.47 19.88 1.06
CA LYS A 540 -3.11 19.30 2.36
C LYS A 540 -4.17 18.37 2.98
N THR A 541 -5.45 18.49 2.61
CA THR A 541 -6.52 17.65 3.19
C THR A 541 -6.94 16.50 2.28
N SER A 542 -6.84 16.69 0.96
CA SER A 542 -7.19 15.66 -0.03
C SER A 542 -6.23 14.46 0.02
N HIS A 543 -4.92 14.68 0.19
CA HIS A 543 -3.98 13.56 0.25
C HIS A 543 -4.20 12.68 1.49
N ILE A 544 -4.42 13.28 2.67
CA ILE A 544 -4.72 12.54 3.91
C ILE A 544 -5.94 11.62 3.71
N THR A 545 -6.99 12.13 3.08
CA THR A 545 -8.22 11.36 2.82
C THR A 545 -7.93 10.15 1.93
N ASN A 546 -7.11 10.31 0.88
CA ASN A 546 -6.71 9.20 0.01
C ASN A 546 -5.81 8.18 0.72
N LEU A 547 -4.86 8.63 1.54
CA LEU A 547 -4.02 7.73 2.35
C LEU A 547 -4.90 6.91 3.31
N MET A 548 -5.87 7.55 3.97
CA MET A 548 -6.84 6.87 4.83
C MET A 548 -7.70 5.87 4.06
N HIS A 549 -8.21 6.24 2.89
CA HIS A 549 -8.99 5.33 2.06
C HIS A 549 -8.15 4.11 1.63
N THR A 550 -6.92 4.34 1.16
CA THR A 550 -5.98 3.28 0.77
C THR A 550 -5.69 2.35 1.94
N LYS A 551 -5.45 2.91 3.15
CA LYS A 551 -5.28 2.14 4.39
C LYS A 551 -6.50 1.27 4.69
N LEU A 552 -7.70 1.85 4.65
CA LEU A 552 -8.94 1.14 4.97
C LEU A 552 -9.15 -0.05 4.02
N VAL A 553 -8.82 0.08 2.73
CA VAL A 553 -8.96 -1.02 1.77
C VAL A 553 -7.97 -2.15 2.08
N LEU A 554 -6.73 -1.82 2.41
CA LEU A 554 -5.66 -2.80 2.66
C LEU A 554 -5.66 -3.38 4.09
N GLN A 555 -6.50 -2.86 4.98
CA GLN A 555 -6.45 -3.13 6.42
C GLN A 555 -6.55 -4.63 6.75
N ASP A 556 -7.44 -5.36 6.09
CA ASP A 556 -7.63 -6.79 6.34
C ASP A 556 -6.43 -7.62 5.89
N ASN A 557 -5.82 -7.29 4.74
CA ASN A 557 -4.61 -7.96 4.27
C ASN A 557 -3.40 -7.68 5.18
N ILE A 558 -3.27 -6.45 5.67
CA ILE A 558 -2.22 -6.08 6.64
C ILE A 558 -2.42 -6.89 7.93
N LYS A 559 -3.66 -6.96 8.42
CA LYS A 559 -4.03 -7.73 9.61
C LYS A 559 -3.72 -9.22 9.44
N GLU A 560 -4.06 -9.82 8.31
CA GLU A 560 -3.77 -11.24 8.02
C GLU A 560 -2.27 -11.55 8.10
N VAL A 561 -1.41 -10.68 7.58
CA VAL A 561 0.04 -10.84 7.71
C VAL A 561 0.47 -10.77 9.18
N PHE A 562 0.07 -9.72 9.90
CA PHE A 562 0.53 -9.50 11.28
C PHE A 562 0.02 -10.62 12.21
N ASP A 563 -1.21 -11.07 12.01
CA ASP A 563 -1.80 -12.18 12.74
C ASP A 563 -1.10 -13.50 12.46
N SER A 564 -0.69 -13.75 11.21
CA SER A 564 0.09 -14.94 10.82
C SER A 564 1.46 -14.98 11.51
N VAL A 565 2.18 -13.85 11.54
CA VAL A 565 3.49 -13.78 12.21
C VAL A 565 3.39 -13.97 13.71
N LEU A 566 2.35 -13.39 14.34
CA LEU A 566 2.12 -13.40 15.77
C LEU A 566 1.23 -14.57 16.23
N ASN A 567 1.13 -15.63 15.43
CA ASN A 567 0.43 -16.85 15.81
C ASN A 567 1.37 -17.85 16.50
N HIS A 568 1.20 -18.00 17.81
CA HIS A 568 2.01 -18.89 18.65
C HIS A 568 1.68 -20.39 18.44
N GLU A 569 0.54 -20.72 17.84
CA GLU A 569 0.15 -22.10 17.54
C GLU A 569 0.89 -22.62 16.30
N THR A 570 1.04 -21.77 15.29
CA THR A 570 1.66 -22.11 14.00
C THR A 570 3.13 -21.72 13.93
N VAL A 571 3.74 -21.26 15.04
CA VAL A 571 5.16 -20.89 15.04
C VAL A 571 6.02 -22.10 14.64
N PRO A 572 6.96 -21.94 13.68
CA PRO A 572 7.82 -23.03 13.26
C PRO A 572 8.72 -23.55 14.39
N LEU A 573 8.94 -24.86 14.43
CA LEU A 573 9.78 -25.53 15.44
C LEU A 573 11.16 -24.87 15.57
N VAL A 574 11.79 -24.56 14.44
CA VAL A 574 13.13 -23.94 14.38
C VAL A 574 13.18 -22.55 15.04
N VAL A 575 12.10 -21.78 14.95
CA VAL A 575 11.99 -20.45 15.59
C VAL A 575 11.81 -20.61 17.09
N HIS A 576 10.95 -21.54 17.51
CA HIS A 576 10.72 -21.80 18.92
C HIS A 576 12.00 -22.30 19.62
N TYR A 577 12.75 -23.20 18.98
CA TYR A 577 14.04 -23.67 19.49
C TYR A 577 15.07 -22.52 19.58
N LEU A 578 15.18 -21.68 18.54
CA LEU A 578 16.06 -20.51 18.56
C LEU A 578 15.73 -19.55 19.72
N PHE A 579 14.46 -19.35 20.05
CA PHE A 579 14.06 -18.53 21.19
C PHE A 579 14.52 -19.11 22.53
N GLY A 580 14.49 -20.43 22.69
CA GLY A 580 15.05 -21.10 23.87
C GLY A 580 16.57 -20.94 23.96
N VAL A 581 17.28 -20.97 22.83
CA VAL A 581 18.73 -20.69 22.79
C VAL A 581 19.01 -19.25 23.22
N LEU A 582 18.27 -18.27 22.70
CA LEU A 582 18.42 -16.87 23.09
C LEU A 582 18.10 -16.64 24.58
N GLU A 583 17.12 -17.33 25.13
CA GLU A 583 16.81 -17.32 26.57
C GLU A 583 17.98 -17.84 27.40
N ASN A 584 18.57 -18.97 27.02
CA ASN A 584 19.72 -19.54 27.71
C ASN A 584 20.93 -18.60 27.67
N LEU A 585 21.19 -17.97 26.52
CA LEU A 585 22.26 -16.98 26.37
C LEU A 585 22.02 -15.73 27.23
N ALA A 586 20.77 -15.24 27.25
CA ALA A 586 20.38 -14.10 28.08
C ALA A 586 20.53 -14.40 29.57
N ASN A 587 20.10 -15.58 30.02
CA ASN A 587 20.22 -16.02 31.41
C ASN A 587 21.69 -16.13 31.83
N LYS A 588 22.54 -16.76 31.01
CA LYS A 588 23.99 -16.87 31.24
C LYS A 588 24.66 -15.49 31.39
N ASN A 589 24.24 -14.52 30.59
CA ASN A 589 24.84 -13.18 30.52
C ASN A 589 24.09 -12.12 31.33
N SER A 590 23.10 -12.50 32.16
CA SER A 590 22.30 -11.59 32.97
C SER A 590 21.66 -10.43 32.17
N VAL A 591 21.08 -10.76 31.01
CA VAL A 591 20.44 -9.81 30.10
C VAL A 591 19.01 -9.51 30.55
N GLU A 592 18.62 -8.23 30.46
CA GLU A 592 17.28 -7.77 30.85
C GLU A 592 16.17 -8.39 29.97
N PRO A 593 14.98 -8.72 30.52
CA PRO A 593 13.88 -9.33 29.76
C PRO A 593 13.46 -8.53 28.51
N ASP A 594 13.41 -7.21 28.60
CA ASP A 594 13.08 -6.33 27.47
C ASP A 594 14.13 -6.42 26.35
N THR A 595 15.40 -6.62 26.71
CA THR A 595 16.49 -6.79 25.74
C THR A 595 16.42 -8.16 25.07
N LEU A 596 16.09 -9.22 25.82
CA LEU A 596 15.83 -10.54 25.25
C LEU A 596 14.64 -10.53 24.27
N LEU A 597 13.58 -9.79 24.60
CA LEU A 597 12.44 -9.62 23.70
C LEU A 597 12.84 -8.96 22.38
N CYS A 598 13.71 -7.94 22.45
CA CYS A 598 14.33 -7.32 21.28
C CYS A 598 15.12 -8.35 20.47
N TRP A 599 15.97 -9.16 21.10
CA TRP A 599 16.75 -10.20 20.41
C TRP A 599 15.87 -11.21 19.66
N LYS A 600 14.78 -11.68 20.27
CA LYS A 600 13.82 -12.58 19.61
C LYS A 600 13.13 -11.91 18.42
N SER A 601 12.73 -10.66 18.57
CA SER A 601 12.07 -9.89 17.51
C SER A 601 13.00 -9.59 16.34
N GLU A 602 14.25 -9.22 16.62
CA GLU A 602 15.28 -8.87 15.63
C GLU A 602 15.89 -10.08 14.92
N SER A 603 15.80 -11.27 15.53
CA SER A 603 16.26 -12.52 14.92
C SER A 603 15.22 -13.16 14.01
N TYR A 604 13.92 -13.00 14.32
CA TYR A 604 12.82 -13.62 13.58
C TYR A 604 11.99 -12.62 12.76
N ALA A 605 11.10 -11.88 13.42
CA ALA A 605 10.09 -11.04 12.77
C ALA A 605 10.72 -9.94 11.92
N MET A 606 11.65 -9.17 12.49
CA MET A 606 12.29 -8.06 11.78
C MET A 606 13.29 -8.48 10.72
N ARG A 607 13.68 -9.76 10.72
CA ARG A 607 14.69 -10.28 9.82
C ARG A 607 14.07 -10.95 8.62
N VAL A 608 13.22 -11.93 8.87
CA VAL A 608 12.61 -12.74 7.82
C VAL A 608 11.40 -12.03 7.26
N TRP A 609 10.43 -11.68 8.11
CA TRP A 609 9.16 -11.13 7.67
C TRP A 609 9.26 -9.70 7.16
N ALA A 610 10.02 -8.83 7.83
CA ALA A 610 10.21 -7.46 7.35
C ALA A 610 10.97 -7.39 6.01
N THR A 611 11.83 -8.38 5.72
CA THR A 611 12.48 -8.52 4.41
C THR A 611 11.48 -8.94 3.35
N LEU A 612 10.73 -10.01 3.59
CA LEU A 612 9.73 -10.53 2.65
C LEU A 612 8.56 -9.58 2.41
N LEU A 613 8.21 -8.71 3.38
CA LEU A 613 7.19 -7.67 3.21
C LEU A 613 7.54 -6.67 2.10
N VAL A 614 8.82 -6.32 1.95
CA VAL A 614 9.28 -5.34 0.96
C VAL A 614 9.83 -6.01 -0.30
N ARG A 615 10.31 -7.25 -0.17
CA ARG A 615 10.85 -8.08 -1.25
C ARG A 615 10.01 -9.36 -1.44
N PRO A 616 8.71 -9.25 -1.79
CA PRO A 616 7.87 -10.42 -2.01
C PRO A 616 8.37 -11.30 -3.17
N GLU A 617 9.09 -10.72 -4.14
CA GLU A 617 9.76 -11.44 -5.24
C GLU A 617 10.83 -12.41 -4.77
N PHE A 618 11.28 -12.35 -3.50
CA PHE A 618 12.20 -13.36 -2.98
C PHE A 618 11.51 -14.70 -2.76
N LEU A 619 10.21 -14.70 -2.45
CA LEU A 619 9.42 -15.89 -2.15
C LEU A 619 8.50 -16.31 -3.30
N PHE A 620 8.03 -15.35 -4.10
CA PHE A 620 7.06 -15.58 -5.17
C PHE A 620 7.65 -15.23 -6.53
N ASP A 621 7.31 -16.02 -7.54
CA ASP A 621 7.60 -15.73 -8.93
C ASP A 621 6.64 -14.65 -9.44
N ILE A 622 6.97 -13.40 -9.10
CA ILE A 622 6.21 -12.19 -9.43
C ILE A 622 7.13 -11.11 -10.01
N GLN A 623 6.62 -10.35 -10.96
CA GLN A 623 7.25 -9.10 -11.37
C GLN A 623 6.80 -7.98 -10.42
N LYS A 624 7.70 -7.55 -9.52
CA LYS A 624 7.39 -6.50 -8.55
C LYS A 624 7.22 -5.14 -9.25
N ALA A 625 6.06 -4.52 -9.09
CA ALA A 625 5.80 -3.17 -9.57
C ALA A 625 6.53 -2.12 -8.70
N ARG A 626 7.37 -1.28 -9.33
CA ARG A 626 8.20 -0.28 -8.63
C ARG A 626 7.39 0.71 -7.78
N HIS A 627 6.25 1.17 -8.31
CA HIS A 627 5.38 2.14 -7.63
C HIS A 627 4.61 1.56 -6.42
N VAL A 628 4.63 0.23 -6.22
CA VAL A 628 4.02 -0.43 -5.06
C VAL A 628 4.96 -0.42 -3.84
N GLU A 629 6.28 -0.36 -4.08
CA GLU A 629 7.30 -0.43 -3.04
C GLU A 629 7.15 0.63 -1.93
N PRO A 630 6.84 1.91 -2.21
CA PRO A 630 6.58 2.89 -1.16
C PRO A 630 5.49 2.47 -0.16
N CYS A 631 4.41 1.83 -0.63
CA CYS A 631 3.35 1.34 0.25
C CYS A 631 3.84 0.21 1.16
N LEU A 632 4.57 -0.75 0.59
CA LEU A 632 5.15 -1.87 1.35
C LEU A 632 6.16 -1.39 2.39
N ASN A 633 6.94 -0.36 2.07
CA ASN A 633 7.88 0.26 3.02
C ASN A 633 7.16 0.92 4.20
N VAL A 634 6.03 1.59 3.97
CA VAL A 634 5.19 2.12 5.05
C VAL A 634 4.65 0.98 5.92
N ILE A 635 4.13 -0.08 5.32
CA ILE A 635 3.62 -1.25 6.06
C ILE A 635 4.74 -1.92 6.86
N LYS A 636 5.94 -2.07 6.28
CA LYS A 636 7.13 -2.57 6.98
C LYS A 636 7.47 -1.71 8.19
N GLN A 637 7.42 -0.38 8.07
CA GLN A 637 7.73 0.50 9.19
C GLN A 637 6.69 0.37 10.32
N VAL A 638 5.41 0.27 9.97
CA VAL A 638 4.33 -0.01 10.94
C VAL A 638 4.54 -1.37 11.61
N PHE A 639 4.93 -2.39 10.84
CA PHE A 639 5.28 -3.70 11.37
C PHE A 639 6.44 -3.62 12.36
N ILE A 640 7.51 -2.87 12.05
CA ILE A 640 8.63 -2.63 12.97
C ILE A 640 8.16 -1.94 14.26
N ASP A 641 7.31 -0.92 14.13
CA ASP A 641 6.77 -0.16 15.26
C ASP A 641 5.90 -1.03 16.19
N CYS A 642 5.38 -2.18 15.73
CA CYS A 642 4.63 -3.13 16.56
C CYS A 642 5.50 -3.97 17.51
N PHE A 643 6.83 -3.97 17.35
CA PHE A 643 7.77 -4.70 18.20
C PHE A 643 8.68 -3.75 19.01
N HIS A 644 8.57 -2.45 18.79
CA HIS A 644 9.32 -1.42 19.50
C HIS A 644 8.37 -0.42 20.18
N SER A 645 8.70 0.00 21.40
CA SER A 645 7.94 1.00 22.15
C SER A 645 8.09 2.39 21.53
N THR A 646 7.33 2.67 20.46
CA THR A 646 7.30 3.98 19.80
C THR A 646 6.22 4.87 20.44
N LYS A 647 6.61 6.05 20.93
CA LYS A 647 5.67 7.05 21.43
C LYS A 647 5.13 7.85 20.25
N ILE A 648 3.80 7.87 20.11
CA ILE A 648 3.11 8.72 19.13
C ILE A 648 2.90 10.10 19.77
N SER A 649 3.30 11.14 19.06
CA SER A 649 3.13 12.54 19.42
C SER A 649 2.50 13.32 18.26
N LYS A 650 2.13 14.58 18.51
CA LYS A 650 1.61 15.48 17.45
C LYS A 650 2.64 15.75 16.34
N ASP A 651 3.93 15.57 16.62
CA ASP A 651 5.03 15.75 15.67
C ASP A 651 5.43 14.45 14.95
N SER A 652 4.70 13.36 15.18
CA SER A 652 4.94 12.09 14.48
C SER A 652 4.59 12.21 13.01
N SER A 653 5.30 11.47 12.16
CA SER A 653 5.04 11.46 10.71
C SER A 653 3.59 11.04 10.41
N LEU A 654 3.05 11.49 9.29
CA LEU A 654 1.68 11.18 8.89
C LEU A 654 1.42 9.67 8.82
N GLN A 655 2.41 8.90 8.38
CA GLN A 655 2.32 7.43 8.33
C GLN A 655 2.16 6.81 9.72
N LYS A 656 2.84 7.34 10.75
CA LYS A 656 2.67 6.88 12.13
C LYS A 656 1.30 7.25 12.68
N LEU A 657 0.80 8.44 12.34
CA LEU A 657 -0.55 8.87 12.71
C LEU A 657 -1.63 8.03 12.02
N LEU A 658 -1.39 7.64 10.77
CA LEU A 658 -2.30 6.82 9.97
C LEU A 658 -2.58 5.46 10.63
N PHE A 659 -1.60 4.88 11.34
CA PHE A 659 -1.69 3.59 12.03
C PHE A 659 -1.68 3.70 13.57
N ALA A 660 -2.02 4.88 14.10
CA ALA A 660 -1.89 5.16 15.54
C ALA A 660 -2.79 4.29 16.44
N GLN A 661 -3.88 3.74 15.91
CA GLN A 661 -4.79 2.86 16.65
C GLN A 661 -4.32 1.40 16.62
N GLU A 662 -3.71 0.97 15.52
CA GLU A 662 -3.30 -0.41 15.27
C GLU A 662 -1.99 -0.77 15.97
N VAL A 663 -1.01 0.15 16.00
CA VAL A 663 0.31 -0.13 16.58
C VAL A 663 0.21 -0.56 18.05
N PRO A 664 -0.51 0.16 18.96
CA PRO A 664 -0.65 -0.28 20.35
C PRO A 664 -1.38 -1.62 20.50
N HIS A 665 -2.35 -1.90 19.63
CA HIS A 665 -3.05 -3.19 19.63
C HIS A 665 -2.08 -4.33 19.32
N TYR A 666 -1.25 -4.17 18.29
CA TYR A 666 -0.28 -5.18 17.91
C TYR A 666 0.91 -5.28 18.87
N GLN A 667 1.36 -4.19 19.49
CA GLN A 667 2.34 -4.25 20.59
C GLN A 667 1.85 -5.16 21.73
N LYS A 668 0.59 -5.01 22.16
CA LYS A 668 -0.01 -5.90 23.15
C LYS A 668 -0.09 -7.35 22.66
N LYS A 669 -0.40 -7.58 21.38
CA LYS A 669 -0.43 -8.92 20.79
C LYS A 669 0.96 -9.54 20.72
N THR A 670 2.00 -8.74 20.44
CA THR A 670 3.41 -9.15 20.47
C THR A 670 3.81 -9.61 21.88
N GLU A 671 3.47 -8.85 22.92
CA GLU A 671 3.70 -9.25 24.32
C GLU A 671 3.01 -10.59 24.65
N GLN A 672 1.75 -10.74 24.23
CA GLN A 672 0.99 -11.98 24.43
C GLN A 672 1.59 -13.16 23.69
N PHE A 673 2.05 -12.97 22.44
CA PHE A 673 2.70 -13.98 21.63
C PHE A 673 3.95 -14.54 22.33
N TYR A 674 4.87 -13.67 22.75
CA TYR A 674 6.08 -14.11 23.42
C TYR A 674 5.82 -14.73 24.80
N LYS A 675 4.84 -14.21 25.55
CA LYS A 675 4.41 -14.81 26.81
C LYS A 675 3.81 -16.20 26.62
N ALA A 676 2.99 -16.39 25.60
CA ALA A 676 2.39 -17.68 25.28
C ALA A 676 3.45 -18.71 24.89
N LEU A 677 4.46 -18.31 24.09
CA LEU A 677 5.58 -19.17 23.74
C LEU A 677 6.45 -19.53 24.94
N GLY A 678 6.74 -18.58 25.84
CA GLY A 678 7.49 -18.87 27.07
C GLY A 678 6.78 -19.84 28.02
N ASN A 679 5.46 -20.00 27.91
CA ASN A 679 4.69 -20.98 28.68
C ASN A 679 4.54 -22.35 27.97
N LYS A 680 4.90 -22.44 26.68
CA LYS A 680 4.82 -23.68 25.91
C LYS A 680 5.99 -24.59 26.32
N ALA A 681 5.81 -25.91 26.22
CA ALA A 681 6.88 -26.85 26.49
C ALA A 681 8.07 -26.58 25.55
N ALA A 682 9.28 -26.55 26.11
CA ALA A 682 10.50 -26.36 25.34
C ALA A 682 10.65 -27.50 24.31
N ILE A 683 11.14 -27.15 23.12
CA ILE A 683 11.46 -28.11 22.07
C ILE A 683 12.66 -28.95 22.52
N THR A 684 12.56 -30.27 22.38
CA THR A 684 13.67 -31.16 22.74
C THR A 684 14.77 -31.09 21.69
N ASP A 685 16.02 -31.31 22.10
CA ASP A 685 17.14 -31.41 21.15
C ASP A 685 16.89 -32.52 20.12
N ALA A 686 16.28 -33.64 20.51
CA ALA A 686 15.98 -34.74 19.60
C ALA A 686 15.04 -34.31 18.47
N ASP A 687 13.95 -33.60 18.79
CA ASP A 687 13.00 -33.11 17.78
C ASP A 687 13.66 -32.08 16.87
N PHE A 688 14.45 -31.16 17.44
CA PHE A 688 15.16 -30.14 16.68
C PHE A 688 16.19 -30.75 15.71
N TRP A 689 16.99 -31.71 16.17
CA TRP A 689 17.97 -32.37 15.31
C TRP A 689 17.32 -33.25 14.24
N SER A 690 16.19 -33.89 14.55
CA SER A 690 15.39 -34.59 13.54
C SER A 690 14.95 -33.63 12.43
N GLU A 691 14.49 -32.43 12.78
CA GLU A 691 14.10 -31.42 11.81
C GLU A 691 15.30 -30.90 11.00
N MET A 692 16.47 -30.67 11.62
CA MET A 692 17.69 -30.30 10.91
C MET A 692 18.12 -31.38 9.91
N SER A 693 18.03 -32.66 10.26
CA SER A 693 18.32 -33.77 9.36
C SER A 693 17.34 -33.83 8.18
N ARG A 694 16.04 -33.60 8.44
CA ARG A 694 15.02 -33.53 7.38
C ARG A 694 15.28 -32.39 6.40
N LEU A 695 15.61 -31.19 6.91
CA LEU A 695 15.95 -30.02 6.08
C LEU A 695 17.23 -30.27 5.27
N SER A 696 18.23 -30.91 5.86
CA SER A 696 19.45 -31.32 5.16
C SER A 696 19.15 -32.20 3.94
N LEU A 697 18.28 -33.21 4.09
CA LEU A 697 17.89 -34.08 2.99
C LEU A 697 17.15 -33.31 1.89
N LEU A 698 16.17 -32.50 2.27
CA LEU A 698 15.41 -31.66 1.35
C LEU A 698 16.32 -30.74 0.53
N GLN A 699 17.31 -30.13 1.18
CA GLN A 699 18.29 -29.28 0.51
C GLN A 699 19.18 -30.07 -0.46
N GLN A 700 19.61 -31.29 -0.12
CA GLN A 700 20.42 -32.11 -1.01
C GLN A 700 19.66 -32.53 -2.28
N GLU A 701 18.34 -32.72 -2.17
CA GLU A 701 17.49 -33.08 -3.31
C GLU A 701 17.16 -31.88 -4.22
N HIS A 702 16.87 -30.72 -3.63
CA HIS A 702 16.33 -29.57 -4.36
C HIS A 702 17.34 -28.47 -4.67
N LEU A 703 18.48 -28.41 -3.98
CA LEU A 703 19.50 -27.40 -4.23
C LEU A 703 20.60 -27.92 -5.15
N LYS A 704 20.82 -27.20 -6.25
CA LYS A 704 21.89 -27.46 -7.23
C LYS A 704 22.94 -26.34 -7.20
N PHE A 705 23.50 -26.09 -6.03
CA PHE A 705 24.62 -25.15 -5.90
C PHE A 705 25.97 -25.83 -6.14
N SER A 706 26.87 -25.14 -6.84
CA SER A 706 28.27 -25.55 -6.94
C SER A 706 29.00 -25.25 -5.61
N LYS A 707 28.93 -26.20 -4.67
CA LYS A 707 29.65 -26.10 -3.38
C LYS A 707 31.15 -25.89 -3.57
N SER A 708 31.71 -26.54 -4.59
CA SER A 708 33.12 -26.38 -4.97
C SER A 708 33.44 -24.92 -5.34
N ALA A 709 32.63 -24.28 -6.21
CA ALA A 709 32.88 -22.89 -6.59
C ALA A 709 32.78 -21.92 -5.40
N ALA A 710 31.81 -22.13 -4.50
CA ALA A 710 31.68 -21.36 -3.27
C ALA A 710 32.90 -21.54 -2.34
N LEU A 711 33.37 -22.78 -2.20
CA LEU A 711 34.54 -23.13 -1.39
C LEU A 711 35.83 -22.48 -1.92
N VAL A 712 36.03 -22.49 -3.24
CA VAL A 712 37.17 -21.81 -3.88
C VAL A 712 37.13 -20.30 -3.65
N LYS A 713 35.96 -19.67 -3.82
CA LYS A 713 35.78 -18.23 -3.56
C LYS A 713 36.08 -17.90 -2.10
N LEU A 714 35.62 -18.74 -1.17
CA LEU A 714 35.87 -18.57 0.25
C LEU A 714 37.36 -18.73 0.58
N TYR A 715 38.02 -19.75 0.05
CA TYR A 715 39.46 -19.96 0.22
C TYR A 715 40.26 -18.76 -0.28
N ARG A 716 39.98 -18.25 -1.48
CA ARG A 716 40.67 -17.07 -2.03
C ARG A 716 40.53 -15.84 -1.14
N PHE A 717 39.39 -15.68 -0.48
CA PHE A 717 39.17 -14.60 0.47
C PHE A 717 39.95 -14.83 1.77
N VAL A 718 39.88 -16.05 2.33
CA VAL A 718 40.62 -16.44 3.54
C VAL A 718 42.12 -16.32 3.35
N ASN A 719 42.65 -16.69 2.18
CA ASN A 719 44.07 -16.66 1.86
C ASN A 719 44.67 -15.24 1.90
N GLN A 720 43.85 -14.19 1.74
CA GLN A 720 44.31 -12.80 1.83
C GLN A 720 44.70 -12.38 3.25
N TYR A 721 44.25 -13.13 4.26
CA TYR A 721 44.43 -12.84 5.68
C TYR A 721 45.00 -14.06 6.43
N VAL A 722 45.67 -14.97 5.70
CA VAL A 722 46.03 -16.29 6.24
C VAL A 722 47.05 -16.19 7.37
N GLU A 723 47.96 -15.23 7.31
CA GLU A 723 48.95 -14.97 8.36
C GLU A 723 48.25 -14.58 9.67
N GLU A 724 47.35 -13.61 9.63
CA GLU A 724 46.60 -13.16 10.81
C GLU A 724 45.68 -14.26 11.36
N ILE A 725 45.13 -15.10 10.47
CA ILE A 725 44.27 -16.23 10.86
C ILE A 725 45.09 -17.32 11.55
N ILE A 726 46.26 -17.69 11.01
CA ILE A 726 47.14 -18.69 11.62
C ILE A 726 47.60 -18.20 13.00
N GLU A 727 47.98 -16.93 13.12
CA GLU A 727 48.37 -16.34 14.41
C GLU A 727 47.27 -16.45 15.47
N ASP A 728 46.03 -16.05 15.14
CA ASP A 728 44.88 -16.16 16.06
C ASP A 728 44.52 -17.65 16.35
N LEU A 729 44.71 -18.57 15.39
CA LEU A 729 44.46 -20.02 15.58
C LEU A 729 45.50 -20.65 16.52
N ASP A 730 46.77 -20.31 16.40
CA ASP A 730 47.85 -20.85 17.23
C ASP A 730 47.81 -20.27 18.65
N ALA A 731 47.30 -19.04 18.81
CA ALA A 731 47.10 -18.39 20.10
C ALA A 731 45.90 -18.91 20.90
N GLY A 732 44.90 -19.51 20.24
CA GLY A 732 43.68 -20.00 20.90
C GLY A 732 43.83 -21.40 21.47
N ASP A 733 43.47 -21.61 22.74
CA ASP A 733 43.58 -22.92 23.42
C ASP A 733 42.90 -24.06 22.64
N GLU A 734 41.61 -23.89 22.31
CA GLU A 734 40.79 -24.91 21.61
C GLU A 734 41.30 -25.21 20.18
N THR A 735 41.90 -24.21 19.53
CA THR A 735 42.31 -24.27 18.12
C THR A 735 43.75 -24.74 17.94
N SER A 736 44.61 -24.42 18.90
CA SER A 736 46.01 -24.86 18.99
C SER A 736 46.08 -26.36 19.32
N ASP A 737 45.26 -26.84 20.27
CA ASP A 737 45.15 -28.28 20.61
C ASP A 737 44.73 -29.14 19.41
N LEU A 738 43.92 -28.58 18.51
CA LEU A 738 43.44 -29.25 17.30
C LEU A 738 44.35 -29.02 16.08
N LEU A 739 45.47 -28.31 16.26
CA LEU A 739 46.49 -28.01 15.25
C LEU A 739 45.90 -27.35 13.99
N PHE A 740 44.95 -26.43 14.16
CA PHE A 740 44.28 -25.82 13.02
C PHE A 740 45.18 -24.87 12.22
N GLY A 741 46.10 -24.14 12.87
CA GLY A 741 47.07 -23.29 12.18
C GLY A 741 47.93 -24.11 11.22
N SER A 742 48.55 -25.18 11.71
CA SER A 742 49.33 -26.11 10.88
C SER A 742 48.52 -26.74 9.75
N LYS A 743 47.26 -27.13 9.99
CA LYS A 743 46.40 -27.71 8.94
C LYS A 743 46.06 -26.69 7.85
N LEU A 744 45.85 -25.42 8.22
CA LEU A 744 45.60 -24.36 7.24
C LEU A 744 46.87 -24.05 6.44
N ASP A 745 48.04 -23.99 7.09
CA ASP A 745 49.33 -23.81 6.41
C ASP A 745 49.63 -24.93 5.41
N ASP A 746 49.34 -26.19 5.78
CA ASP A 746 49.46 -27.34 4.86
C ASP A 746 48.55 -27.19 3.63
N ILE A 747 47.31 -26.71 3.81
CA ILE A 747 46.39 -26.42 2.70
C ILE A 747 46.97 -25.34 1.79
N VAL A 748 47.49 -24.24 2.35
CA VAL A 748 48.12 -23.17 1.56
C VAL A 748 49.29 -23.70 0.75
N ARG A 749 50.20 -24.47 1.36
CA ARG A 749 51.33 -25.09 0.67
C ARG A 749 50.89 -26.01 -0.46
N LEU A 750 49.87 -26.85 -0.23
CA LEU A 750 49.31 -27.72 -1.27
C LEU A 750 48.75 -26.92 -2.45
N MET A 751 48.13 -25.77 -2.17
CA MET A 751 47.58 -24.87 -3.19
C MET A 751 48.67 -24.10 -3.95
N GLU A 752 49.79 -23.74 -3.31
CA GLU A 752 50.94 -23.06 -3.92
C GLU A 752 51.80 -24.01 -4.77
N THR A 753 51.87 -25.29 -4.43
CA THR A 753 52.59 -26.28 -5.26
C THR A 753 51.99 -26.51 -6.65
N ASP A 754 50.78 -25.99 -6.90
CA ASP A 754 50.05 -26.07 -8.17
C ASP A 754 50.02 -24.74 -8.96
N SER A 755 50.54 -23.63 -8.41
CA SER A 755 50.66 -22.32 -9.08
C SER A 755 52.05 -22.10 -9.65
#